data_AF-A0AAV9ZRF5-F1
#
_entry.id   AF-A0AAV9ZRF5-F1
#
_cell.length_a   1.000
_cell.length_b   1.000
_cell.length_c   1.000
_cell.angle_alpha   90.00
_cell.angle_beta   90.00
_cell.angle_gamma   90.00
#
_symmetry.space_group_name_H-M   'P 1'
#
loop_
_entity.id
_entity.type
_entity.pdbx_description
1 polymer ?
#
loop_
_entity_poly.entity_id
_entity_poly.type
_entity_poly.pdbx_seq_one_letter_code
_entity_poly.pdbx_strand_id
1 'polypeptide(L)'
;MTDHNVVDVLDSDEEDQLPPLNTREWIEKNKKYPLHALKNLEFYCTRQLRVPKEVKGAFPDNGLSVSAFLRAVVPSKSYGLVFPAPKTCFSSEAPNMDMGQAIEHLKTKSLPPIKYVDQLKQEVRQAILDGKLSVLDARYPYIRFPFWIVMTWQWLIGLADAREEWKAAEDWVNARRGTLVAADVVARRLLTLGWNTQLVAGEQTLQFARAISDRMAVDGMMDVMVGILEKRIAAKPRLMSQIVLVQRAFMIEILKAERAEDYKELYKKVNTHLKGVVSAVKALGARKTSSGRGKGKNKISATDPEKRVESDHESDCPEHFPEHISGCWGTQAGDSLYRFTLSPYETTSLYRTIAQESGIPQRSSPENNLDLWCRAENSSPPDPRLAASCLSYTHLIPGHSERFSIILLTPEQRLLAWKYGHKKQMLMDLTFGVCALLAILMVLDDQQKGFPVGFMLFTAKKDAKAVHADYNKELLADLLQKWKEGMGKNEEGESFDVKVAATDNNTRERFGLRQNWPEVLLLLCIFHVWQAWRNGLNKYLRAIPKGPDRRSVRTRLAKFLMRLLKEIDIYEDAINAYKTELEDFKKLGRTRTAIAKTQSKAAIAFLTYLQGYLKAHEMWQSWSLAGAKKAAEIMGIPVSHVARTTNTLESFNGRLKGVYFSQYQHSGRLPRTVPACIEATVTVTVGSVVLPLFEVVTVTIEAVALKKS
;
A
#
# COMPACT_ATOMS: atom_id res chain seq x y z
N MET A 1 -3.61 -6.14 -16.79
CA MET A 1 -3.77 -6.12 -18.27
C MET A 1 -4.40 -4.80 -18.63
N THR A 2 -3.58 -3.85 -19.08
CA THR A 2 -4.06 -2.58 -19.63
C THR A 2 -4.60 -2.84 -21.03
N ASP A 3 -5.90 -2.63 -21.22
CA ASP A 3 -6.67 -2.78 -22.47
C ASP A 3 -6.27 -1.77 -23.57
N HIS A 4 -5.00 -1.36 -23.63
CA HIS A 4 -4.52 -0.35 -24.57
C HIS A 4 -4.40 -0.86 -26.01
N ASN A 5 -4.55 -2.18 -26.25
CA ASN A 5 -4.47 -2.76 -27.59
C ASN A 5 -5.82 -3.23 -28.17
N VAL A 6 -6.93 -3.14 -27.43
CA VAL A 6 -8.23 -3.64 -27.92
C VAL A 6 -8.87 -2.71 -28.96
N VAL A 7 -8.41 -1.46 -29.08
CA VAL A 7 -9.05 -0.48 -29.98
C VAL A 7 -8.59 -0.60 -31.44
N ASP A 8 -7.49 -1.31 -31.72
CA ASP A 8 -6.93 -1.40 -33.09
C ASP A 8 -7.07 -2.79 -33.74
N VAL A 9 -7.81 -3.74 -33.13
CA VAL A 9 -7.96 -5.12 -33.65
C VAL A 9 -9.43 -5.50 -33.86
N LEU A 10 -10.12 -4.77 -34.73
CA LEU A 10 -11.21 -5.36 -35.50
C LEU A 10 -10.72 -5.37 -36.95
N ASP A 11 -10.55 -6.58 -37.50
CA ASP A 11 -10.20 -6.75 -38.92
C ASP A 11 -11.23 -5.99 -39.76
N SER A 12 -10.75 -5.15 -40.68
CA SER A 12 -11.60 -4.40 -41.62
C SER A 12 -12.59 -5.30 -42.36
N ASP A 13 -12.26 -6.57 -42.48
CA ASP A 13 -13.00 -7.55 -43.27
C ASP A 13 -14.26 -8.07 -42.55
N GLU A 14 -14.37 -7.93 -41.21
CA GLU A 14 -15.60 -8.22 -40.46
C GLU A 14 -16.60 -7.04 -40.47
N GLU A 15 -16.11 -5.80 -40.62
CA GLU A 15 -16.95 -4.58 -40.68
C GLU A 15 -17.89 -4.61 -41.89
N ASP A 16 -17.37 -5.04 -43.04
CA ASP A 16 -18.12 -5.07 -44.31
C ASP A 16 -19.21 -6.16 -44.35
N GLN A 17 -19.17 -7.15 -43.44
CA GLN A 17 -20.10 -8.28 -43.43
C GLN A 17 -21.32 -8.10 -42.52
N LEU A 18 -21.31 -7.11 -41.62
CA LEU A 18 -22.43 -6.88 -40.70
C LEU A 18 -23.44 -5.89 -41.32
N PRO A 19 -24.75 -6.19 -41.29
CA PRO A 19 -25.75 -5.24 -41.76
C PRO A 19 -25.71 -3.96 -40.91
N PRO A 20 -25.90 -2.77 -41.53
CA PRO A 20 -25.86 -1.50 -40.80
C PRO A 20 -26.91 -1.50 -39.68
N LEU A 21 -26.54 -0.93 -38.53
CA LEU A 21 -27.48 -0.76 -37.43
C LEU A 21 -28.70 0.05 -37.89
N ASN A 22 -29.91 -0.47 -37.69
CA ASN A 22 -31.13 0.29 -37.90
C ASN A 22 -31.27 1.37 -36.82
N THR A 23 -30.68 2.54 -37.06
CA THR A 23 -30.64 3.65 -36.08
C THR A 23 -32.02 4.10 -35.65
N ARG A 24 -33.05 4.00 -36.51
CA ARG A 24 -34.44 4.34 -36.18
C ARG A 24 -35.04 3.43 -35.13
N GLU A 25 -34.51 2.22 -34.94
CA GLU A 25 -35.00 1.27 -33.95
C GLU A 25 -34.28 1.40 -32.61
N TRP A 26 -33.07 1.97 -32.60
CA TRP A 26 -32.18 1.97 -31.43
C TRP A 26 -31.99 3.33 -30.80
N ILE A 27 -31.79 4.36 -31.62
CA ILE A 27 -31.45 5.71 -31.17
C ILE A 27 -32.72 6.49 -30.81
N GLU A 28 -32.72 7.18 -29.67
CA GLU A 28 -33.85 7.95 -29.11
C GLU A 28 -35.10 7.11 -28.81
N LYS A 29 -34.96 5.79 -28.67
CA LYS A 29 -36.08 4.87 -28.37
C LYS A 29 -36.22 4.51 -26.91
N ASN A 30 -35.58 5.25 -26.00
CA ASN A 30 -35.53 4.97 -24.56
C ASN A 30 -35.07 3.53 -24.24
N LYS A 31 -34.28 2.92 -25.14
CA LYS A 31 -33.71 1.59 -24.95
C LYS A 31 -32.47 1.69 -24.06
N LYS A 32 -32.32 0.72 -23.16
CA LYS A 32 -31.08 0.58 -22.38
C LYS A 32 -30.03 -0.15 -23.21
N TYR A 33 -28.76 0.27 -23.08
CA TYR A 33 -27.63 -0.44 -23.67
C TYR A 33 -27.57 -1.85 -23.05
N PRO A 34 -27.73 -2.90 -23.85
CA PRO A 34 -27.73 -4.27 -23.34
C PRO A 34 -26.34 -4.66 -22.82
N LEU A 35 -26.30 -5.51 -21.79
CA LEU A 35 -25.04 -6.06 -21.24
C LEU A 35 -24.29 -6.88 -22.29
N HIS A 36 -25.02 -7.58 -23.16
CA HIS A 36 -24.52 -8.29 -24.33
C HIS A 36 -25.09 -7.63 -25.59
N ALA A 37 -24.36 -6.64 -26.11
CA ALA A 37 -24.81 -5.90 -27.29
C ALA A 37 -24.80 -6.75 -28.54
N LEU A 38 -25.78 -6.49 -29.42
CA LEU A 38 -25.74 -6.99 -30.78
C LEU A 38 -24.45 -6.47 -31.43
N LYS A 39 -23.75 -7.33 -32.19
CA LYS A 39 -22.46 -6.99 -32.81
C LYS A 39 -22.54 -5.68 -33.63
N ASN A 40 -23.63 -5.46 -34.36
CA ASN A 40 -23.83 -4.23 -35.14
C ASN A 40 -24.01 -2.95 -34.28
N LEU A 41 -24.62 -3.06 -33.09
CA LEU A 41 -24.73 -1.95 -32.15
C LEU A 41 -23.38 -1.64 -31.48
N GLU A 42 -22.64 -2.68 -31.10
CA GLU A 42 -21.28 -2.52 -30.58
C GLU A 42 -20.38 -1.88 -31.63
N PHE A 43 -20.43 -2.37 -32.86
CA PHE A 43 -19.70 -1.82 -33.99
C PHE A 43 -20.02 -0.33 -34.22
N TYR A 44 -21.30 0.02 -34.25
CA TYR A 44 -21.74 1.41 -34.39
C TYR A 44 -21.16 2.31 -33.29
N CYS A 45 -21.19 1.87 -32.03
CA CYS A 45 -20.62 2.64 -30.91
C CYS A 45 -19.10 2.75 -31.00
N THR A 46 -18.40 1.66 -31.33
CA THR A 46 -16.94 1.64 -31.50
C THR A 46 -16.51 2.61 -32.59
N ARG A 47 -17.27 2.71 -33.69
CA ARG A 47 -17.00 3.68 -34.77
C ARG A 47 -17.10 5.14 -34.27
N GLN A 48 -18.09 5.46 -33.43
CA GLN A 48 -18.22 6.80 -32.84
C GLN A 48 -17.08 7.13 -31.84
N LEU A 49 -16.52 6.11 -31.20
CA LEU A 49 -15.45 6.22 -30.20
C LEU A 49 -14.03 6.12 -30.80
N ARG A 50 -13.91 5.78 -32.08
CA ARG A 50 -12.62 5.59 -32.76
C ARG A 50 -11.84 6.90 -32.80
N VAL A 51 -10.64 6.89 -32.23
CA VAL A 51 -9.74 8.05 -32.23
C VAL A 51 -9.24 8.31 -33.66
N PRO A 52 -9.44 9.53 -34.21
CA PRO A 52 -8.97 9.88 -35.55
C PRO A 52 -7.44 9.77 -35.70
N LYS A 53 -6.96 9.43 -36.89
CA LYS A 53 -5.52 9.28 -37.18
C LYS A 53 -4.77 10.61 -37.04
N GLU A 54 -5.43 11.71 -37.37
CA GLU A 54 -4.96 13.09 -37.24
C GLU A 54 -4.68 13.43 -35.77
N VAL A 55 -5.56 12.97 -34.87
CA VAL A 55 -5.37 13.11 -33.42
C VAL A 55 -4.21 12.25 -32.96
N LYS A 56 -4.14 10.97 -33.37
CA LYS A 56 -3.01 10.08 -33.02
C LYS A 56 -1.67 10.67 -33.48
N GLY A 57 -1.61 11.21 -34.71
CA GLY A 57 -0.40 11.80 -35.30
C GLY A 57 0.01 13.16 -34.70
N ALA A 58 -0.86 13.82 -33.95
CA ALA A 58 -0.56 15.09 -33.29
C ALA A 58 0.22 14.93 -31.97
N PHE A 59 0.37 13.71 -31.47
CA PHE A 59 1.07 13.38 -30.21
C PHE A 59 2.18 12.34 -30.44
N PRO A 60 3.10 12.17 -29.47
CA PRO A 60 4.20 11.21 -29.57
C PRO A 60 3.78 9.77 -29.92
N ASP A 61 4.36 9.24 -30.99
CA ASP A 61 4.26 7.82 -31.35
C ASP A 61 5.09 6.94 -30.40
N ASN A 62 4.69 5.68 -30.22
CA ASN A 62 5.34 4.67 -29.36
C ASN A 62 6.83 4.42 -29.70
N GLY A 63 7.23 4.67 -30.95
CA GLY A 63 8.60 4.51 -31.44
C GLY A 63 9.51 5.71 -31.16
N LEU A 64 8.97 6.84 -30.70
CA LEU A 64 9.77 8.03 -30.38
C LEU A 64 10.78 7.70 -29.28
N SER A 65 12.02 8.14 -29.39
CA SER A 65 13.02 7.84 -28.36
C SER A 65 12.62 8.43 -27.01
N VAL A 66 13.00 7.79 -25.89
CA VAL A 66 12.67 8.27 -24.53
C VAL A 66 13.07 9.73 -24.36
N SER A 67 14.27 10.11 -24.80
CA SER A 67 14.72 11.50 -24.71
C SER A 67 13.86 12.48 -25.52
N ALA A 68 13.44 12.11 -26.73
CA ALA A 68 12.54 12.93 -27.55
C ALA A 68 11.12 12.97 -26.98
N PHE A 69 10.64 11.86 -26.43
CA PHE A 69 9.35 11.74 -25.76
C PHE A 69 9.25 12.64 -24.53
N LEU A 70 10.30 12.68 -23.69
CA LEU A 70 10.34 13.55 -22.51
C LEU A 70 10.30 15.04 -22.86
N ARG A 71 10.84 15.42 -24.03
CA ARG A 71 10.78 16.79 -24.58
C ARG A 71 9.46 17.10 -25.31
N ALA A 72 8.69 16.08 -25.69
CA ALA A 72 7.48 16.29 -26.45
C ALA A 72 6.37 16.93 -25.61
N VAL A 73 5.44 17.60 -26.30
CA VAL A 73 4.27 18.21 -25.67
C VAL A 73 3.27 17.11 -25.33
N VAL A 74 3.19 16.79 -24.03
CA VAL A 74 2.16 15.91 -23.46
C VAL A 74 1.34 16.72 -22.45
N PRO A 75 0.01 16.75 -22.56
CA PRO A 75 -0.84 17.53 -21.69
C PRO A 75 -0.73 17.08 -20.22
N SER A 76 -0.78 18.03 -19.28
CA SER A 76 -0.71 17.73 -17.84
C SER A 76 -2.04 17.21 -17.29
N LYS A 77 -2.02 16.32 -16.30
CA LYS A 77 -3.24 15.87 -15.60
C LYS A 77 -3.81 16.97 -14.69
N SER A 78 -5.13 17.08 -14.61
CA SER A 78 -5.82 17.96 -13.65
C SER A 78 -6.10 17.22 -12.34
N TYR A 79 -5.80 17.86 -11.20
CA TYR A 79 -6.02 17.30 -9.86
C TYR A 79 -7.08 18.05 -9.04
N GLY A 80 -7.57 19.20 -9.53
CA GLY A 80 -8.17 20.22 -8.67
C GLY A 80 -9.65 20.55 -8.87
N LEU A 81 -10.44 19.75 -9.60
CA LEU A 81 -11.82 20.12 -9.94
C LEU A 81 -12.85 19.10 -9.47
N VAL A 82 -13.97 19.60 -8.96
CA VAL A 82 -15.18 18.81 -8.73
C VAL A 82 -15.86 18.64 -10.09
N PHE A 83 -15.91 17.40 -10.59
CA PHE A 83 -16.59 17.09 -11.85
C PHE A 83 -18.08 16.83 -11.60
N PRO A 84 -18.98 17.29 -12.49
CA PRO A 84 -20.39 16.96 -12.42
C PRO A 84 -20.60 15.46 -12.67
N ALA A 85 -21.84 14.99 -12.50
CA ALA A 85 -22.15 13.59 -12.80
C ALA A 85 -21.89 13.30 -14.30
N PRO A 86 -21.15 12.24 -14.67
CA PRO A 86 -20.77 11.94 -16.06
C PRO A 86 -21.92 12.00 -17.06
N LYS A 87 -23.10 11.49 -16.67
CA LYS A 87 -24.33 11.52 -17.49
C LYS A 87 -24.79 12.92 -17.91
N THR A 88 -24.45 13.97 -17.15
CA THR A 88 -24.84 15.35 -17.49
C THR A 88 -23.89 15.99 -18.50
N CYS A 89 -22.82 15.30 -18.89
CA CYS A 89 -21.84 15.81 -19.84
C CYS A 89 -22.11 15.38 -21.28
N PHE A 90 -23.25 14.75 -21.56
CA PHE A 90 -23.64 14.41 -22.93
C PHE A 90 -24.70 15.39 -23.43
N SER A 91 -24.46 16.00 -24.58
CA SER A 91 -25.36 16.99 -25.17
C SER A 91 -26.08 16.44 -26.39
N SER A 92 -27.32 16.87 -26.58
CA SER A 92 -28.08 16.64 -27.81
C SER A 92 -27.67 17.59 -28.95
N GLU A 93 -26.80 18.56 -28.68
CA GLU A 93 -26.23 19.45 -29.68
C GLU A 93 -24.99 18.84 -30.33
N ALA A 94 -24.74 19.18 -31.59
CA ALA A 94 -23.54 18.75 -32.31
C ALA A 94 -22.24 19.30 -31.69
N PRO A 95 -21.10 18.61 -31.89
CA PRO A 95 -19.79 19.16 -31.57
C PRO A 95 -19.59 20.54 -32.20
N ASN A 96 -18.96 21.45 -31.47
CA ASN A 96 -18.72 22.83 -31.92
C ASN A 96 -17.24 23.16 -32.15
N MET A 97 -16.40 22.13 -32.19
CA MET A 97 -14.99 22.23 -32.56
C MET A 97 -14.73 21.43 -33.82
N ASP A 98 -13.96 22.03 -34.74
CA ASP A 98 -13.32 21.26 -35.80
C ASP A 98 -12.14 20.41 -35.25
N MET A 99 -11.58 19.55 -36.10
CA MET A 99 -10.48 18.65 -35.72
C MET A 99 -9.23 19.41 -35.25
N GLY A 100 -8.88 20.51 -35.93
CA GLY A 100 -7.69 21.30 -35.61
C GLY A 100 -7.83 22.01 -34.27
N GLN A 101 -9.00 22.60 -34.01
CA GLN A 101 -9.36 23.22 -32.73
C GLN A 101 -9.35 22.19 -31.59
N ALA A 102 -9.87 20.99 -31.83
CA ALA A 102 -9.87 19.93 -30.82
C ALA A 102 -8.45 19.47 -30.47
N ILE A 103 -7.56 19.29 -31.47
CA ILE A 103 -6.15 18.95 -31.25
C ILE A 103 -5.43 20.05 -30.46
N GLU A 104 -5.62 21.31 -30.83
CA GLU A 104 -4.99 22.45 -30.13
C GLU A 104 -5.49 22.57 -28.69
N HIS A 105 -6.79 22.35 -28.47
CA HIS A 105 -7.35 22.30 -27.12
C HIS A 105 -6.72 21.19 -26.29
N LEU A 106 -6.58 19.98 -26.86
CA LEU A 106 -5.96 18.85 -26.18
C LEU A 106 -4.50 19.13 -25.81
N LYS A 107 -3.74 19.83 -26.65
CA LYS A 107 -2.33 20.19 -26.38
C LYS A 107 -2.17 21.24 -25.28
N THR A 108 -3.08 22.20 -25.22
CA THR A 108 -2.94 23.38 -24.35
C THR A 108 -3.65 23.26 -23.01
N LYS A 109 -4.67 22.40 -22.92
CA LYS A 109 -5.45 22.22 -21.69
C LYS A 109 -5.03 20.97 -20.95
N SER A 110 -5.23 20.99 -19.64
CA SER A 110 -5.00 19.82 -18.81
C SER A 110 -5.93 18.65 -19.21
N LEU A 111 -5.67 17.45 -18.72
CA LEU A 111 -6.52 16.27 -18.89
C LEU A 111 -7.47 16.08 -17.70
N PRO A 112 -8.70 15.57 -17.89
CA PRO A 112 -9.58 15.24 -16.78
C PRO A 112 -9.02 14.06 -15.95
N PRO A 113 -9.42 13.87 -14.68
CA PRO A 113 -8.99 12.74 -13.87
C PRO A 113 -9.41 11.40 -14.48
N ILE A 114 -8.54 10.39 -14.42
CA ILE A 114 -8.79 9.06 -15.01
C ILE A 114 -10.10 8.43 -14.54
N LYS A 115 -10.41 8.53 -13.24
CA LYS A 115 -11.66 8.00 -12.67
C LYS A 115 -12.90 8.61 -13.32
N TYR A 116 -12.83 9.88 -13.68
CA TYR A 116 -13.93 10.58 -14.33
C TYR A 116 -14.06 10.15 -15.79
N VAL A 117 -12.93 10.00 -16.51
CA VAL A 117 -12.91 9.48 -17.89
C VAL A 117 -13.43 8.04 -17.95
N ASP A 118 -13.07 7.19 -16.99
CA ASP A 118 -13.56 5.81 -16.91
C ASP A 118 -15.09 5.77 -16.73
N GLN A 119 -15.65 6.70 -15.94
CA GLN A 119 -17.10 6.81 -15.80
C GLN A 119 -17.76 7.34 -17.08
N LEU A 120 -17.17 8.34 -17.76
CA LEU A 120 -17.66 8.79 -19.07
C LEU A 120 -17.66 7.63 -20.08
N LYS A 121 -16.62 6.78 -20.08
CA LYS A 121 -16.52 5.60 -20.93
C LYS A 121 -17.62 4.57 -20.65
N GLN A 122 -18.05 4.43 -19.39
CA GLN A 122 -19.16 3.55 -19.03
C GLN A 122 -20.52 4.11 -19.52
N GLU A 123 -20.69 5.43 -19.49
CA GLU A 123 -21.96 6.08 -19.82
C GLU A 123 -22.11 6.39 -21.33
N VAL A 124 -21.01 6.55 -22.07
CA VAL A 124 -21.04 7.06 -23.46
C VAL A 124 -21.85 6.19 -24.41
N ARG A 125 -21.82 4.86 -24.21
CA ARG A 125 -22.60 3.91 -25.02
C ARG A 125 -24.10 4.11 -24.83
N GLN A 126 -24.55 4.38 -23.60
CA GLN A 126 -25.95 4.72 -23.32
C GLN A 126 -26.29 6.10 -23.88
N ALA A 127 -25.40 7.08 -23.74
CA ALA A 127 -25.62 8.42 -24.27
C ALA A 127 -25.82 8.43 -25.80
N ILE A 128 -25.06 7.62 -26.54
CA ILE A 128 -25.25 7.43 -27.99
C ILE A 128 -26.66 6.88 -28.28
N LEU A 129 -27.11 5.84 -27.55
CA LEU A 129 -28.48 5.32 -27.69
C LEU A 129 -29.56 6.36 -27.33
N ASP A 130 -29.28 7.22 -26.36
CA ASP A 130 -30.20 8.28 -25.94
C ASP A 130 -30.25 9.47 -26.93
N GLY A 131 -29.58 9.38 -28.08
CA GLY A 131 -29.59 10.42 -29.12
C GLY A 131 -28.67 11.60 -28.83
N LYS A 132 -27.70 11.45 -27.93
CA LYS A 132 -26.68 12.47 -27.71
C LYS A 132 -25.73 12.52 -28.91
N LEU A 133 -25.23 13.71 -29.20
CA LEU A 133 -24.37 13.97 -30.37
C LEU A 133 -22.95 14.39 -29.97
N SER A 134 -22.74 14.84 -28.73
CA SER A 134 -21.44 15.33 -28.27
C SER A 134 -21.21 15.15 -26.76
N VAL A 135 -19.96 15.34 -26.35
CA VAL A 135 -19.49 15.32 -24.96
C VAL A 135 -19.03 16.73 -24.57
N LEU A 136 -19.61 17.27 -23.51
CA LEU A 136 -19.19 18.52 -22.88
C LEU A 136 -17.93 18.29 -22.06
N ASP A 137 -16.94 19.16 -22.23
CA ASP A 137 -15.86 19.25 -21.25
C ASP A 137 -16.38 20.00 -20.02
N ALA A 138 -16.57 19.30 -18.90
CA ALA A 138 -17.05 19.87 -17.65
C ALA A 138 -16.21 21.06 -17.14
N ARG A 139 -14.96 21.18 -17.60
CA ARG A 139 -14.03 22.25 -17.22
C ARG A 139 -14.22 23.49 -18.10
N TYR A 140 -14.83 23.31 -19.27
CA TYR A 140 -15.11 24.36 -20.25
C TYR A 140 -16.52 24.17 -20.81
N PRO A 141 -17.57 24.62 -20.10
CA PRO A 141 -18.98 24.28 -20.39
C PRO A 141 -19.48 24.60 -21.80
N TYR A 142 -18.79 25.48 -22.52
CA TYR A 142 -19.13 25.90 -23.88
C TYR A 142 -18.52 24.99 -24.95
N ILE A 143 -17.69 24.03 -24.58
CA ILE A 143 -16.96 23.18 -25.50
C ILE A 143 -17.65 21.82 -25.61
N ARG A 144 -18.03 21.45 -26.83
CA ARG A 144 -18.65 20.18 -27.20
C ARG A 144 -17.74 19.42 -28.16
N PHE A 145 -17.22 18.31 -27.69
CA PHE A 145 -16.38 17.40 -28.46
C PHE A 145 -17.20 16.26 -29.08
N PRO A 146 -16.71 15.66 -30.18
CA PRO A 146 -17.23 14.37 -30.64
C PRO A 146 -16.95 13.25 -29.62
N PHE A 147 -17.67 12.14 -29.71
CA PHE A 147 -17.57 11.03 -28.74
C PHE A 147 -16.17 10.39 -28.62
N TRP A 148 -15.37 10.40 -29.69
CA TRP A 148 -14.01 9.87 -29.67
C TRP A 148 -13.11 10.55 -28.63
N ILE A 149 -13.46 11.75 -28.15
CA ILE A 149 -12.69 12.46 -27.13
C ILE A 149 -12.51 11.66 -25.84
N VAL A 150 -13.49 10.83 -25.47
CA VAL A 150 -13.45 10.02 -24.24
C VAL A 150 -12.29 9.03 -24.31
N MET A 151 -12.13 8.39 -25.49
CA MET A 151 -11.02 7.48 -25.75
C MET A 151 -9.69 8.22 -25.89
N THR A 152 -9.70 9.41 -26.50
CA THR A 152 -8.51 10.26 -26.59
C THR A 152 -8.02 10.71 -25.22
N TRP A 153 -8.88 11.14 -24.30
CA TRP A 153 -8.48 11.48 -22.94
C TRP A 153 -7.88 10.28 -22.21
N GLN A 154 -8.51 9.10 -22.30
CA GLN A 154 -7.98 7.89 -21.67
C GLN A 154 -6.57 7.55 -22.19
N TRP A 155 -6.37 7.62 -23.51
CA TRP A 155 -5.08 7.39 -24.15
C TRP A 155 -4.04 8.44 -23.74
N LEU A 156 -4.37 9.73 -23.79
CA LEU A 156 -3.46 10.82 -23.41
C LEU A 156 -3.09 10.79 -21.93
N ILE A 157 -3.99 10.32 -21.05
CA ILE A 157 -3.66 10.09 -19.64
C ILE A 157 -2.60 8.99 -19.52
N GLY A 158 -2.74 7.89 -20.25
CA GLY A 158 -1.71 6.84 -20.31
C GLY A 158 -0.37 7.36 -20.83
N LEU A 159 -0.40 8.27 -21.81
CA LEU A 159 0.80 8.94 -22.32
C LEU A 159 1.45 9.86 -21.26
N ALA A 160 0.64 10.61 -20.52
CA ALA A 160 1.12 11.46 -19.42
C ALA A 160 1.74 10.63 -18.28
N ASP A 161 1.09 9.52 -17.90
CA ASP A 161 1.61 8.59 -16.90
C ASP A 161 2.94 7.97 -17.34
N ALA A 162 3.05 7.55 -18.60
CA ALA A 162 4.29 7.02 -19.15
C ALA A 162 5.41 8.06 -19.15
N ARG A 163 5.11 9.34 -19.45
CA ARG A 163 6.09 10.43 -19.39
C ARG A 163 6.59 10.66 -17.97
N GLU A 164 5.70 10.64 -16.97
CA GLU A 164 6.09 10.74 -15.56
C GLU A 164 6.98 9.57 -15.12
N GLU A 165 6.68 8.33 -15.56
CA GLU A 165 7.52 7.16 -15.28
C GLU A 165 8.90 7.28 -15.91
N TRP A 166 8.97 7.64 -17.20
CA TRP A 166 10.25 7.86 -17.88
C TRP A 166 11.03 9.06 -17.31
N LYS A 167 10.35 10.08 -16.81
CA LYS A 167 11.02 11.22 -16.19
C LYS A 167 11.67 10.81 -14.88
N ALA A 168 10.96 10.08 -14.03
CA ALA A 168 11.51 9.53 -12.79
C ALA A 168 12.71 8.59 -13.06
N ALA A 169 12.62 7.77 -14.10
CA ALA A 169 13.71 6.93 -14.58
C ALA A 169 14.94 7.74 -15.03
N GLU A 170 14.75 8.75 -15.87
CA GLU A 170 15.84 9.63 -16.34
C GLU A 170 16.51 10.37 -15.18
N ASP A 171 15.73 10.92 -14.25
CA ASP A 171 16.25 11.62 -13.07
C ASP A 171 17.05 10.67 -12.17
N TRP A 172 16.56 9.44 -11.96
CA TRP A 172 17.24 8.41 -11.19
C TRP A 172 18.58 8.01 -11.80
N VAL A 173 18.61 7.81 -13.12
CA VAL A 173 19.83 7.48 -13.88
C VAL A 173 20.82 8.63 -13.79
N ASN A 174 20.37 9.87 -14.05
CA ASN A 174 21.23 11.05 -14.04
C ASN A 174 21.86 11.31 -12.67
N ALA A 175 21.12 11.11 -11.59
CA ALA A 175 21.64 11.25 -10.22
C ALA A 175 22.77 10.27 -9.87
N ARG A 176 22.97 9.21 -10.66
CA ARG A 176 23.97 8.14 -10.42
C ARG A 176 25.06 8.08 -11.48
N ARG A 177 25.05 9.00 -12.45
CA ARG A 177 26.13 9.10 -13.46
C ARG A 177 27.45 9.44 -12.78
N GLY A 178 28.55 8.88 -13.27
CA GLY A 178 29.88 9.00 -12.66
C GLY A 178 30.08 8.15 -11.40
N THR A 179 29.03 7.79 -10.66
CA THR A 179 29.12 6.86 -9.52
C THR A 179 28.91 5.41 -9.95
N LEU A 180 28.00 5.17 -10.90
CA LEU A 180 27.66 3.84 -11.39
C LEU A 180 27.88 3.75 -12.91
N VAL A 181 28.86 2.95 -13.35
CA VAL A 181 29.18 2.78 -14.79
C VAL A 181 27.95 2.35 -15.60
N ALA A 182 27.08 1.53 -15.00
CA ALA A 182 25.81 1.12 -15.59
C ALA A 182 24.91 2.31 -15.96
N ALA A 183 24.89 3.35 -15.12
CA ALA A 183 24.04 4.52 -15.34
C ALA A 183 24.44 5.28 -16.61
N ASP A 184 25.74 5.37 -16.93
CA ASP A 184 26.20 6.00 -18.17
C ASP A 184 25.85 5.18 -19.43
N VAL A 185 25.87 3.84 -19.32
CA VAL A 185 25.40 2.96 -20.40
C VAL A 185 23.90 3.14 -20.63
N VAL A 186 23.10 3.11 -19.55
CA VAL A 186 21.65 3.31 -19.61
C VAL A 186 21.31 4.69 -20.19
N ALA A 187 21.95 5.75 -19.71
CA ALA A 187 21.73 7.11 -20.20
C ALA A 187 21.93 7.23 -21.73
N ARG A 188 22.98 6.63 -22.29
CA ARG A 188 23.20 6.60 -23.74
C ARG A 188 22.10 5.83 -24.47
N ARG A 189 21.60 4.73 -23.89
CA ARG A 189 20.54 3.92 -24.50
C ARG A 189 19.18 4.61 -24.50
N LEU A 190 18.88 5.45 -23.50
CA LEU A 190 17.64 6.26 -23.49
C LEU A 190 17.55 7.24 -24.67
N LEU A 191 18.67 7.57 -25.33
CA LEU A 191 18.68 8.42 -26.52
C LEU A 191 18.08 7.73 -27.76
N THR A 192 18.16 6.39 -27.83
CA THR A 192 17.76 5.61 -29.01
C THR A 192 16.61 4.64 -28.74
N LEU A 193 16.32 4.35 -27.47
CA LEU A 193 15.26 3.44 -27.07
C LEU A 193 13.88 4.10 -27.27
N GLY A 194 13.00 3.50 -28.07
CA GLY A 194 11.62 3.97 -28.19
C GLY A 194 10.89 3.86 -26.85
N TRP A 195 10.07 4.85 -26.47
CA TRP A 195 9.50 4.94 -25.12
C TRP A 195 8.46 3.85 -24.81
N ASN A 196 7.80 3.28 -25.83
CA ASN A 196 6.81 2.21 -25.68
C ASN A 196 6.83 1.19 -26.82
N THR A 197 8.01 0.89 -27.34
CA THR A 197 8.20 -0.08 -28.42
C THR A 197 8.03 -1.50 -27.89
N GLN A 198 7.42 -2.38 -28.68
CA GLN A 198 7.27 -3.78 -28.32
C GLN A 198 8.61 -4.53 -28.41
N LEU A 199 8.86 -5.34 -27.39
CA LEU A 199 10.03 -6.18 -27.22
C LEU A 199 9.74 -7.58 -27.76
N VAL A 200 10.81 -8.34 -28.00
CA VAL A 200 10.74 -9.73 -28.54
C VAL A 200 9.94 -10.68 -27.64
N ALA A 201 9.79 -10.34 -26.35
CA ALA A 201 9.00 -11.11 -25.38
C ALA A 201 7.53 -10.66 -25.27
N GLY A 202 7.04 -9.82 -26.18
CA GLY A 202 5.68 -9.26 -26.14
C GLY A 202 5.52 -8.09 -25.17
N GLU A 203 6.51 -7.85 -24.30
CA GLU A 203 6.53 -6.72 -23.36
C GLU A 203 6.86 -5.38 -24.03
N GLN A 204 6.65 -4.25 -23.34
CA GLN A 204 6.92 -2.91 -23.85
C GLN A 204 8.12 -2.27 -23.15
N THR A 205 8.87 -1.43 -23.86
CA THR A 205 10.01 -0.70 -23.28
C THR A 205 9.64 0.18 -22.09
N LEU A 206 8.39 0.66 -21.98
CA LEU A 206 7.90 1.43 -20.84
C LEU A 206 8.15 0.71 -19.50
N GLN A 207 8.12 -0.62 -19.48
CA GLN A 207 8.38 -1.38 -18.26
C GLN A 207 9.80 -1.18 -17.73
N PHE A 208 10.77 -0.87 -18.61
CA PHE A 208 12.13 -0.57 -18.19
C PHE A 208 12.22 0.70 -17.35
N ALA A 209 11.35 1.70 -17.61
CA ALA A 209 11.33 2.94 -16.83
C ALA A 209 11.18 2.65 -15.33
N ARG A 210 10.30 1.71 -14.96
CA ARG A 210 10.12 1.29 -13.57
C ARG A 210 11.37 0.61 -13.01
N ALA A 211 11.98 -0.27 -13.80
CA ALA A 211 13.17 -1.00 -13.38
C ALA A 211 14.39 -0.08 -13.15
N ILE A 212 14.51 1.04 -13.87
CA ILE A 212 15.60 2.01 -13.71
C ILE A 212 15.18 3.24 -12.87
N SER A 213 14.25 3.04 -11.95
CA SER A 213 13.76 4.06 -11.01
C SER A 213 13.62 3.47 -9.61
N ASP A 214 13.21 4.28 -8.62
CA ASP A 214 12.89 3.79 -7.26
C ASP A 214 11.50 3.11 -7.18
N ARG A 215 10.89 2.74 -8.31
CA ARG A 215 9.60 2.05 -8.38
C ARG A 215 9.77 0.52 -8.37
N MET A 216 8.73 -0.18 -7.93
CA MET A 216 8.71 -1.64 -7.98
C MET A 216 8.71 -2.15 -9.43
N ALA A 217 9.50 -3.19 -9.68
CA ALA A 217 9.50 -3.91 -10.95
C ALA A 217 8.13 -4.58 -11.20
N VAL A 218 7.73 -4.64 -12.47
CA VAL A 218 6.50 -5.32 -12.90
C VAL A 218 6.79 -6.74 -13.37
N ASP A 219 5.80 -7.61 -13.35
CA ASP A 219 6.02 -9.04 -13.67
C ASP A 219 6.54 -9.27 -15.08
N GLY A 220 6.16 -8.43 -16.06
CA GLY A 220 6.71 -8.52 -17.41
C GLY A 220 8.23 -8.31 -17.44
N MET A 221 8.75 -7.47 -16.54
CA MET A 221 10.19 -7.33 -16.33
C MET A 221 10.80 -8.60 -15.77
N MET A 222 10.15 -9.20 -14.77
CA MET A 222 10.60 -10.46 -14.17
C MET A 222 10.62 -11.57 -15.22
N ASP A 223 9.63 -11.63 -16.11
CA ASP A 223 9.55 -12.58 -17.21
C ASP A 223 10.69 -12.38 -18.21
N VAL A 224 11.00 -11.13 -18.56
CA VAL A 224 12.18 -10.79 -19.39
C VAL A 224 13.46 -11.25 -18.70
N MET A 225 13.64 -10.94 -17.41
CA MET A 225 14.82 -11.32 -16.62
C MET A 225 14.97 -12.84 -16.53
N VAL A 226 13.88 -13.56 -16.25
CA VAL A 226 13.86 -15.04 -16.22
C VAL A 226 14.20 -15.61 -17.59
N GLY A 227 13.64 -15.06 -18.68
CA GLY A 227 13.97 -15.51 -20.05
C GLY A 227 15.43 -15.28 -20.43
N ILE A 228 16.09 -14.25 -19.87
CA ILE A 228 17.52 -14.04 -20.04
C ILE A 228 18.33 -15.04 -19.22
N LEU A 229 17.93 -15.29 -17.98
CA LEU A 229 18.56 -16.32 -17.14
C LEU A 229 18.44 -17.70 -17.80
N GLU A 230 17.29 -18.02 -18.38
CA GLU A 230 17.06 -19.24 -19.14
C GLU A 230 18.05 -19.35 -20.30
N LYS A 231 18.21 -18.31 -21.11
CA LYS A 231 19.22 -18.28 -22.19
C LYS A 231 20.64 -18.47 -21.68
N ARG A 232 21.00 -17.87 -20.55
CA ARG A 232 22.33 -18.02 -19.92
C ARG A 232 22.56 -19.42 -19.39
N ILE A 233 21.54 -20.05 -18.80
CA ILE A 233 21.59 -21.44 -18.34
C ILE A 233 21.69 -22.38 -19.54
N ALA A 234 20.91 -22.13 -20.59
CA ALA A 234 20.95 -22.92 -21.81
C ALA A 234 22.33 -22.90 -22.49
N ALA A 235 23.05 -21.78 -22.41
CA ALA A 235 24.43 -21.67 -22.89
C ALA A 235 25.47 -22.43 -22.02
N LYS A 236 25.08 -22.97 -20.86
CA LYS A 236 25.96 -23.66 -19.91
C LYS A 236 25.43 -25.07 -19.60
N PRO A 237 25.84 -26.11 -20.36
CA PRO A 237 25.28 -27.47 -20.25
C PRO A 237 25.27 -28.04 -18.83
N ARG A 238 26.30 -27.73 -18.03
CA ARG A 238 26.37 -28.15 -16.62
C ARG A 238 25.24 -27.55 -15.77
N LEU A 239 24.88 -26.28 -15.96
CA LEU A 239 23.79 -25.63 -15.22
C LEU A 239 22.42 -26.09 -15.72
N MET A 240 22.27 -26.33 -17.03
CA MET A 240 21.03 -26.84 -17.62
C MET A 240 20.63 -28.20 -16.98
N SER A 241 21.62 -29.03 -16.63
CA SER A 241 21.36 -30.30 -15.91
C SER A 241 21.02 -30.17 -14.42
N GLN A 242 21.14 -28.98 -13.83
CA GLN A 242 20.98 -28.76 -12.39
C GLN A 242 19.82 -27.82 -12.05
N ILE A 243 19.48 -26.90 -12.96
CA ILE A 243 18.54 -25.81 -12.72
C ILE A 243 17.48 -25.83 -13.82
N VAL A 244 16.22 -25.96 -13.40
CA VAL A 244 15.06 -25.77 -14.26
C VAL A 244 14.46 -24.40 -13.93
N LEU A 245 14.56 -23.46 -14.87
CA LEU A 245 13.82 -22.21 -14.78
C LEU A 245 12.48 -22.38 -15.49
N VAL A 246 11.43 -21.96 -14.82
CA VAL A 246 10.07 -22.10 -15.31
C VAL A 246 9.51 -20.71 -15.54
N GLN A 247 9.10 -20.43 -16.78
CA GLN A 247 8.48 -19.15 -17.10
C GLN A 247 7.11 -19.03 -16.43
N ARG A 248 6.72 -17.79 -16.13
CA ARG A 248 5.46 -17.48 -15.46
C ARG A 248 4.23 -17.96 -16.22
N ALA A 249 4.23 -17.90 -17.56
CA ALA A 249 3.12 -18.39 -18.38
C ALA A 249 2.85 -19.88 -18.11
N PHE A 250 3.90 -20.69 -18.02
CA PHE A 250 3.79 -22.11 -17.71
C PHE A 250 3.27 -22.34 -16.29
N MET A 251 3.75 -21.58 -15.31
CA MET A 251 3.24 -21.64 -13.94
C MET A 251 1.76 -21.26 -13.85
N ILE A 252 1.29 -20.32 -14.66
CA ILE A 252 -0.13 -19.96 -14.72
C ILE A 252 -0.97 -21.10 -15.27
N GLU A 253 -0.51 -21.79 -16.32
CA GLU A 253 -1.20 -22.95 -16.86
C GLU A 253 -1.22 -24.12 -15.86
N ILE A 254 -0.15 -24.32 -15.10
CA ILE A 254 -0.13 -25.25 -13.95
C ILE A 254 -1.21 -24.89 -12.92
N LEU A 255 -1.28 -23.62 -12.52
CA LEU A 255 -2.24 -23.13 -11.52
C LEU A 255 -3.69 -23.15 -12.03
N LYS A 256 -3.91 -23.02 -13.34
CA LYS A 256 -5.22 -23.20 -13.98
C LYS A 256 -5.60 -24.68 -14.00
N ALA A 257 -4.68 -25.56 -14.39
CA ALA A 257 -4.88 -27.00 -14.41
C ALA A 257 -5.16 -27.57 -13.01
N GLU A 258 -4.53 -27.02 -11.97
CA GLU A 258 -4.81 -27.39 -10.58
C GLU A 258 -6.25 -27.04 -10.14
N ARG A 259 -6.82 -25.97 -10.72
CA ARG A 259 -8.16 -25.46 -10.37
C ARG A 259 -9.30 -26.05 -11.20
N ALA A 260 -9.02 -26.56 -12.40
CA ALA A 260 -10.03 -27.21 -13.21
C ALA A 260 -10.27 -28.66 -12.74
N GLU A 261 -11.51 -29.00 -12.39
CA GLU A 261 -11.94 -30.34 -11.98
C GLU A 261 -11.45 -31.42 -12.96
N ASP A 262 -11.62 -31.17 -14.26
CA ASP A 262 -11.27 -32.10 -15.35
C ASP A 262 -9.74 -32.32 -15.51
N TYR A 263 -8.92 -31.45 -14.94
CA TYR A 263 -7.45 -31.51 -15.06
C TYR A 263 -6.75 -32.07 -13.83
N LYS A 264 -7.44 -32.33 -12.71
CA LYS A 264 -6.83 -32.86 -11.48
C LYS A 264 -6.10 -34.19 -11.71
N GLU A 265 -6.66 -35.06 -12.55
CA GLU A 265 -6.09 -36.37 -12.88
C GLU A 265 -4.83 -36.24 -13.75
N LEU A 266 -4.86 -35.34 -14.74
CA LEU A 266 -3.74 -35.05 -15.64
C LEU A 266 -2.62 -34.31 -14.90
N TYR A 267 -2.96 -33.37 -14.03
CA TYR A 267 -2.04 -32.66 -13.15
C TYR A 267 -1.31 -33.61 -12.21
N LYS A 268 -2.02 -34.58 -11.58
CA LYS A 268 -1.39 -35.64 -10.79
C LYS A 268 -0.36 -36.43 -11.60
N LYS A 269 -0.68 -36.78 -12.85
CA LYS A 269 0.24 -37.51 -13.75
C LYS A 269 1.47 -36.68 -14.11
N VAL A 270 1.29 -35.41 -14.51
CA VAL A 270 2.38 -34.49 -14.86
C VAL A 270 3.28 -34.19 -13.67
N ASN A 271 2.70 -33.93 -12.49
CA ASN A 271 3.46 -33.67 -11.26
C ASN A 271 4.25 -34.91 -10.80
N THR A 272 3.67 -36.10 -10.94
CA THR A 272 4.38 -37.37 -10.67
C THR A 272 5.55 -37.56 -11.64
N HIS A 273 5.35 -37.25 -12.92
CA HIS A 273 6.41 -37.32 -13.92
C HIS A 273 7.54 -36.32 -13.63
N LEU A 274 7.23 -35.06 -13.32
CA LEU A 274 8.21 -34.03 -12.95
C LEU A 274 9.00 -34.41 -11.69
N LYS A 275 8.35 -34.97 -10.67
CA LYS A 275 9.03 -35.53 -9.48
C LYS A 275 9.99 -36.66 -9.84
N GLY A 276 9.61 -37.52 -10.79
CA GLY A 276 10.47 -38.56 -11.35
C GLY A 276 11.71 -37.98 -12.05
N VAL A 277 11.54 -36.96 -12.90
CA VAL A 277 12.65 -36.29 -13.59
C VAL A 277 13.62 -35.64 -12.59
N VAL A 278 13.12 -34.90 -11.59
CA VAL A 278 13.95 -34.28 -10.55
C VAL A 278 14.75 -35.33 -9.76
N SER A 279 14.13 -36.47 -9.45
CA SER A 279 14.77 -37.57 -8.72
C SER A 279 15.86 -38.26 -9.56
N ALA A 280 15.61 -38.46 -10.86
CA ALA A 280 16.59 -39.00 -11.79
C ALA A 280 17.80 -38.07 -11.98
N VAL A 281 17.56 -36.76 -12.08
CA VAL A 281 18.62 -35.74 -12.16
C VAL A 281 19.49 -35.74 -10.90
N LYS A 282 18.89 -35.83 -9.71
CA LYS A 282 19.63 -35.96 -8.44
C LYS A 282 20.48 -37.23 -8.38
N ALA A 283 19.94 -38.36 -8.83
CA ALA A 283 20.66 -39.63 -8.87
C ALA A 283 21.86 -39.61 -9.85
N LEU A 284 21.71 -38.94 -10.99
CA LEU A 284 22.80 -38.72 -11.95
C LEU A 284 23.89 -37.79 -11.41
N GLY A 285 23.52 -36.79 -10.60
CA GLY A 285 24.47 -35.94 -9.88
C GLY A 285 25.29 -36.71 -8.83
N ALA A 286 24.64 -37.58 -8.07
CA ALA A 286 25.28 -38.37 -7.01
C ALA A 286 26.26 -39.44 -7.54
N ARG A 287 26.01 -40.01 -8.72
CA ARG A 287 26.93 -40.99 -9.35
C ARG A 287 28.24 -40.38 -9.84
N LYS A 288 28.30 -39.07 -10.11
CA LYS A 288 29.55 -38.39 -10.50
C LYS A 288 30.48 -38.08 -9.33
N THR A 289 29.98 -38.11 -8.09
CA THR A 289 30.79 -37.85 -6.89
C THR A 289 31.40 -39.11 -6.26
N SER A 290 31.01 -40.31 -6.70
CA SER A 290 31.47 -41.58 -6.11
C SER A 290 32.59 -42.31 -6.87
N SER A 291 33.00 -41.87 -8.06
CA SER A 291 34.15 -42.45 -8.78
C SER A 291 35.44 -41.68 -8.49
N GLY A 292 35.98 -41.78 -7.29
CA GLY A 292 37.21 -41.05 -6.97
C GLY A 292 37.77 -41.23 -5.56
N ARG A 293 37.90 -42.46 -5.05
CA ARG A 293 38.92 -42.76 -4.01
C ARG A 293 39.07 -44.27 -3.81
N GLY A 294 40.21 -44.79 -4.23
CA GLY A 294 40.72 -46.09 -3.81
C GLY A 294 41.73 -45.95 -2.65
N LYS A 295 42.12 -47.13 -2.12
CA LYS A 295 43.06 -47.43 -1.00
C LYS A 295 42.41 -47.34 0.40
N GLY A 296 42.62 -48.26 1.34
CA GLY A 296 43.39 -49.50 1.40
C GLY A 296 43.60 -49.94 2.86
N LYS A 297 43.41 -51.25 3.12
CA LYS A 297 44.04 -52.16 4.12
C LYS A 297 44.01 -51.94 5.67
N ASN A 298 43.85 -53.12 6.31
CA ASN A 298 44.28 -53.63 7.65
C ASN A 298 43.36 -53.32 8.86
N LYS A 299 42.74 -54.24 9.63
CA LYS A 299 42.95 -55.62 10.19
C LYS A 299 43.40 -55.58 11.68
N ILE A 300 42.83 -56.52 12.48
CA ILE A 300 43.13 -56.99 13.88
C ILE A 300 42.09 -56.45 14.92
N SER A 301 41.04 -57.19 15.35
CA SER A 301 40.89 -58.37 16.28
C SER A 301 41.14 -58.02 17.77
N ALA A 302 40.45 -58.49 18.82
CA ALA A 302 39.53 -59.61 19.07
C ALA A 302 38.85 -59.49 20.48
N THR A 303 37.74 -60.23 20.71
CA THR A 303 37.30 -60.95 21.97
C THR A 303 36.94 -60.13 23.24
N ASP A 304 35.91 -60.39 24.07
CA ASP A 304 34.99 -61.53 24.35
C ASP A 304 33.84 -61.09 25.34
N PRO A 305 32.98 -61.92 26.01
CA PRO A 305 31.58 -62.12 25.64
C PRO A 305 30.52 -61.80 26.71
N GLU A 306 29.28 -62.10 26.31
CA GLU A 306 27.96 -61.90 26.93
C GLU A 306 27.71 -62.57 28.30
N LYS A 307 26.84 -61.93 29.11
CA LYS A 307 25.90 -62.60 30.01
C LYS A 307 24.50 -61.96 29.91
N ARG A 308 23.53 -62.80 29.53
CA ARG A 308 22.07 -62.63 29.60
C ARG A 308 21.57 -62.24 30.99
N VAL A 309 20.56 -61.36 31.03
CA VAL A 309 19.30 -61.56 31.78
C VAL A 309 18.17 -60.90 30.98
N GLU A 310 17.14 -61.70 30.70
CA GLU A 310 15.86 -61.35 30.10
C GLU A 310 15.00 -60.49 31.05
N SER A 311 14.26 -59.53 30.49
CA SER A 311 12.94 -59.18 31.01
C SER A 311 12.11 -58.55 29.90
N ASP A 312 11.12 -59.29 29.44
CA ASP A 312 10.07 -58.87 28.53
C ASP A 312 9.23 -57.74 29.12
N HIS A 313 9.04 -56.68 28.33
CA HIS A 313 7.78 -55.95 28.33
C HIS A 313 7.54 -55.36 26.94
N GLU A 314 6.49 -55.87 26.29
CA GLU A 314 5.88 -55.38 25.07
C GLU A 314 5.60 -53.87 25.15
N SER A 315 6.10 -53.11 24.18
CA SER A 315 5.63 -51.76 23.90
C SER A 315 5.16 -51.68 22.44
N ASP A 316 3.84 -51.75 22.28
CA ASP A 316 3.16 -51.27 21.07
C ASP A 316 3.40 -49.75 20.94
N CYS A 317 4.04 -49.36 19.83
CA CYS A 317 3.99 -47.99 19.33
C CYS A 317 3.85 -48.04 17.80
N PRO A 318 2.79 -47.43 17.23
CA PRO A 318 2.58 -47.40 15.79
C PRO A 318 3.52 -46.39 15.13
N GLU A 319 4.22 -46.83 14.09
CA GLU A 319 4.83 -45.94 13.10
C GLU A 319 3.72 -45.15 12.40
N HIS A 320 3.52 -43.90 12.83
CA HIS A 320 2.83 -42.88 12.02
C HIS A 320 3.88 -41.95 11.41
N PHE A 321 4.28 -42.26 10.19
CA PHE A 321 4.87 -41.28 9.29
C PHE A 321 3.77 -40.33 8.80
N PRO A 322 3.97 -39.00 8.83
CA PRO A 322 2.94 -38.08 8.38
C PRO A 322 2.86 -38.07 6.85
N GLU A 323 1.78 -38.64 6.32
CA GLU A 323 1.25 -38.33 4.99
C GLU A 323 0.82 -36.86 4.92
N HIS A 324 1.73 -35.93 4.66
CA HIS A 324 1.36 -34.58 4.20
C HIS A 324 2.49 -33.92 3.38
N ILE A 325 2.63 -34.32 2.12
CA ILE A 325 3.36 -33.57 1.06
C ILE A 325 2.41 -33.23 -0.10
N SER A 326 1.14 -32.94 0.22
CA SER A 326 0.11 -32.53 -0.75
C SER A 326 -0.35 -31.07 -0.57
N GLY A 327 0.25 -30.31 0.35
CA GLY A 327 -0.13 -28.92 0.65
C GLY A 327 0.95 -27.86 0.35
N CYS A 328 1.87 -28.13 -0.59
CA CYS A 328 3.06 -27.29 -0.79
C CYS A 328 2.86 -26.03 -1.66
N TRP A 329 1.65 -25.74 -2.13
CA TRP A 329 1.39 -24.57 -2.97
C TRP A 329 0.12 -23.85 -2.50
N GLY A 330 0.19 -22.53 -2.35
CA GLY A 330 -0.98 -21.72 -2.00
C GLY A 330 -2.00 -21.76 -3.13
N THR A 331 -3.25 -22.11 -2.84
CA THR A 331 -4.32 -22.34 -3.84
C THR A 331 -4.90 -21.07 -4.48
N GLN A 332 -4.38 -19.88 -4.16
CA GLN A 332 -4.85 -18.61 -4.73
C GLN A 332 -3.92 -18.10 -5.84
N ALA A 333 -4.47 -17.82 -7.03
CA ALA A 333 -3.78 -16.91 -7.96
C ALA A 333 -3.80 -15.52 -7.34
N GLY A 334 -2.68 -14.81 -7.43
CA GLY A 334 -2.68 -13.38 -7.17
C GLY A 334 -3.49 -12.62 -8.24
N ASP A 335 -3.79 -11.36 -7.95
CA ASP A 335 -4.66 -10.51 -8.76
C ASP A 335 -3.91 -9.79 -9.91
N SER A 336 -4.57 -8.81 -10.54
CA SER A 336 -4.01 -8.03 -11.64
C SER A 336 -2.77 -7.19 -11.29
N LEU A 337 -2.39 -7.11 -10.02
CA LEU A 337 -1.24 -6.38 -9.49
C LEU A 337 -0.15 -7.28 -8.88
N TYR A 338 -0.48 -8.50 -8.48
CA TYR A 338 0.48 -9.45 -7.90
C TYR A 338 0.29 -10.82 -8.56
N ARG A 339 1.28 -11.34 -9.30
CA ARG A 339 1.10 -12.58 -10.10
C ARG A 339 1.52 -13.88 -9.41
N PHE A 340 2.32 -13.84 -8.35
CA PHE A 340 2.53 -14.97 -7.44
C PHE A 340 2.46 -14.47 -6.01
N THR A 341 1.48 -14.98 -5.26
CA THR A 341 1.59 -15.02 -3.80
C THR A 341 2.48 -16.20 -3.49
N LEU A 342 3.74 -15.93 -3.10
CA LEU A 342 4.46 -16.89 -2.27
C LEU A 342 3.50 -17.29 -1.17
N SER A 343 3.20 -18.59 -1.07
CA SER A 343 2.41 -19.06 0.04
C SER A 343 3.08 -18.60 1.33
N PRO A 344 2.33 -18.36 2.42
CA PRO A 344 2.93 -17.95 3.68
C PRO A 344 4.08 -18.89 4.10
N TYR A 345 4.02 -20.17 3.72
CA TYR A 345 5.10 -21.14 3.90
C TYR A 345 6.35 -20.82 3.05
N GLU A 346 6.21 -20.52 1.77
CA GLU A 346 7.34 -20.20 0.89
C GLU A 346 8.01 -18.88 1.26
N THR A 347 7.22 -17.84 1.59
CA THR A 347 7.76 -16.58 2.13
C THR A 347 8.52 -16.84 3.43
N THR A 348 7.96 -17.66 4.33
CA THR A 348 8.63 -18.05 5.58
C THR A 348 9.90 -18.85 5.32
N SER A 349 9.88 -19.78 4.36
CA SER A 349 11.02 -20.61 4.02
C SER A 349 12.14 -19.78 3.40
N LEU A 350 11.82 -18.91 2.43
CA LEU A 350 12.75 -17.97 1.81
C LEU A 350 13.33 -17.03 2.86
N TYR A 351 12.48 -16.47 3.73
CA TYR A 351 12.90 -15.63 4.83
C TYR A 351 13.83 -16.37 5.80
N ARG A 352 13.52 -17.62 6.18
CA ARG A 352 14.37 -18.45 7.03
C ARG A 352 15.72 -18.74 6.37
N THR A 353 15.73 -19.03 5.07
CA THR A 353 16.94 -19.27 4.29
C THR A 353 17.80 -18.00 4.24
N ILE A 354 17.23 -16.86 3.85
CA ILE A 354 17.93 -15.56 3.81
C ILE A 354 18.47 -15.20 5.19
N ALA A 355 17.66 -15.40 6.23
CA ALA A 355 18.07 -15.08 7.60
C ALA A 355 19.19 -16.02 8.07
N GLN A 356 19.14 -17.32 7.73
CA GLN A 356 20.20 -18.27 8.02
C GLN A 356 21.49 -17.95 7.24
N GLU A 357 21.39 -17.57 5.96
CA GLU A 357 22.51 -17.12 5.13
C GLU A 357 23.13 -15.80 5.67
N SER A 358 22.30 -14.95 6.27
CA SER A 358 22.72 -13.72 6.95
C SER A 358 23.26 -13.97 8.36
N GLY A 359 23.46 -15.23 8.76
CA GLY A 359 24.00 -15.61 10.08
C GLY A 359 23.02 -15.45 11.24
N ILE A 360 21.73 -15.24 10.99
CA ILE A 360 20.69 -15.05 12.02
C ILE A 360 20.24 -16.42 12.53
N PRO A 361 20.48 -16.77 13.81
CA PRO A 361 20.08 -18.07 14.34
C PRO A 361 18.55 -18.19 14.34
N GLN A 362 18.02 -19.18 13.61
CA GLN A 362 16.56 -19.37 13.50
C GLN A 362 15.93 -20.09 14.71
N ARG A 363 16.76 -20.63 15.61
CA ARG A 363 16.33 -21.39 16.80
C ARG A 363 16.33 -20.57 18.09
N SER A 364 16.95 -19.39 18.09
CA SER A 364 16.89 -18.44 19.20
C SER A 364 15.55 -17.72 19.21
N SER A 365 15.18 -17.17 20.37
CA SER A 365 14.00 -16.34 20.44
C SER A 365 14.24 -15.03 19.67
N PRO A 366 13.17 -14.44 19.10
CA PRO A 366 13.22 -13.13 18.48
C PRO A 366 13.98 -12.06 19.28
N GLU A 367 13.75 -12.03 20.59
CA GLU A 367 14.32 -11.06 21.52
C GLU A 367 15.84 -11.21 21.61
N ASN A 368 16.33 -12.45 21.67
CA ASN A 368 17.76 -12.74 21.70
C ASN A 368 18.47 -12.33 20.40
N ASN A 369 17.82 -12.48 19.25
CA ASN A 369 18.41 -12.03 17.98
C ASN A 369 18.48 -10.51 17.89
N LEU A 370 17.41 -9.81 18.30
CA LEU A 370 17.41 -8.34 18.30
C LEU A 370 18.43 -7.77 19.27
N ASP A 371 18.62 -8.42 20.41
CA ASP A 371 19.65 -8.08 21.37
C ASP A 371 21.05 -8.16 20.75
N LEU A 372 21.36 -9.26 20.05
CA LEU A 372 22.63 -9.38 19.33
C LEU A 372 22.84 -8.28 18.28
N TRP A 373 21.77 -7.71 17.73
CA TRP A 373 21.88 -6.66 16.70
C TRP A 373 21.97 -5.26 17.28
N CYS A 374 21.29 -5.03 18.41
CA CYS A 374 21.15 -3.72 19.01
C CYS A 374 22.17 -3.43 20.13
N ARG A 375 22.95 -4.44 20.55
CA ARG A 375 24.07 -4.24 21.48
C ARG A 375 25.08 -3.27 20.89
N ALA A 376 25.47 -2.27 21.68
CA ALA A 376 26.50 -1.30 21.30
C ALA A 376 27.86 -1.98 21.09
N GLU A 377 28.14 -3.05 21.84
CA GLU A 377 29.36 -3.84 21.75
C GLU A 377 29.09 -5.19 21.06
N ASN A 378 29.93 -5.55 20.08
CA ASN A 378 29.90 -6.84 19.38
C ASN A 378 28.57 -7.18 18.69
N SER A 379 27.94 -6.21 18.02
CA SER A 379 26.72 -6.45 17.24
C SER A 379 26.96 -7.49 16.13
N SER A 380 26.00 -8.40 15.94
CA SER A 380 26.12 -9.50 14.98
C SER A 380 24.78 -9.85 14.31
N PRO A 381 24.59 -9.54 13.01
CA PRO A 381 25.59 -8.94 12.14
C PRO A 381 25.82 -7.45 12.47
N PRO A 382 27.04 -6.93 12.28
CA PRO A 382 27.30 -5.51 12.44
C PRO A 382 26.62 -4.71 11.32
N ASP A 383 25.59 -3.94 11.66
CA ASP A 383 24.99 -2.94 10.76
C ASP A 383 25.12 -1.53 11.37
N PRO A 384 26.06 -0.71 10.86
CA PRO A 384 26.22 0.67 11.30
C PRO A 384 24.94 1.51 11.21
N ARG A 385 24.04 1.20 10.27
CA ARG A 385 22.78 1.94 10.10
C ARG A 385 21.78 1.63 11.19
N LEU A 386 21.67 0.37 11.60
CA LEU A 386 20.82 -0.02 12.72
C LEU A 386 21.34 0.60 14.02
N ALA A 387 22.66 0.53 14.24
CA ALA A 387 23.29 1.18 15.39
C ALA A 387 23.05 2.70 15.39
N ALA A 388 23.21 3.36 14.24
CA ALA A 388 22.94 4.80 14.10
C ALA A 388 21.46 5.16 14.25
N SER A 389 20.54 4.23 13.95
CA SER A 389 19.09 4.45 14.01
C SER A 389 18.47 4.03 15.34
N CYS A 390 19.15 3.25 16.17
CA CYS A 390 18.63 2.78 17.45
C CYS A 390 18.97 3.82 18.54
N LEU A 391 17.96 4.57 19.00
CA LEU A 391 18.14 5.57 20.06
C LEU A 391 18.20 4.95 21.45
N SER A 392 17.38 3.93 21.67
CA SER A 392 17.25 3.25 22.96
C SER A 392 16.81 1.82 22.73
N TYR A 393 17.41 0.91 23.49
CA TYR A 393 17.12 -0.51 23.45
C TYR A 393 17.04 -1.06 24.87
N THR A 394 16.04 -1.90 25.13
CA THR A 394 15.88 -2.64 26.38
C THR A 394 15.54 -4.08 26.06
N HIS A 395 16.47 -4.97 26.38
CA HIS A 395 16.30 -6.42 26.25
C HIS A 395 15.32 -6.92 27.32
N LEU A 396 14.40 -7.81 26.93
CA LEU A 396 13.63 -8.66 27.84
C LEU A 396 14.50 -9.75 28.52
N ILE A 397 15.11 -9.44 29.65
CA ILE A 397 15.78 -10.39 30.55
C ILE A 397 14.83 -10.79 31.69
N PRO A 398 14.48 -12.09 31.83
CA PRO A 398 13.64 -12.56 32.94
C PRO A 398 14.18 -12.15 34.31
N GLY A 399 13.32 -11.58 35.16
CA GLY A 399 13.66 -11.12 36.52
C GLY A 399 14.40 -9.78 36.60
N HIS A 400 14.84 -9.22 35.48
CA HIS A 400 15.58 -7.93 35.45
C HIS A 400 14.82 -6.84 34.71
N SER A 401 14.17 -7.19 33.60
CA SER A 401 13.33 -6.29 32.83
C SER A 401 11.95 -6.89 32.67
N GLU A 402 10.93 -6.05 32.75
CA GLU A 402 9.55 -6.50 32.61
C GLU A 402 9.10 -6.62 31.15
N ARG A 403 9.78 -5.93 30.23
CA ARG A 403 9.37 -5.74 28.83
C ARG A 403 10.57 -5.59 27.91
N PHE A 404 10.38 -5.97 26.65
CA PHE A 404 11.21 -5.53 25.54
C PHE A 404 10.77 -4.13 25.10
N SER A 405 11.72 -3.24 24.77
CA SER A 405 11.44 -1.99 24.06
C SER A 405 12.59 -1.54 23.17
N ILE A 406 12.28 -0.97 22.02
CA ILE A 406 13.25 -0.36 21.10
C ILE A 406 12.68 0.94 20.53
N ILE A 407 13.53 1.95 20.39
CA ILE A 407 13.21 3.25 19.77
C ILE A 407 14.09 3.40 18.53
N LEU A 408 13.45 3.50 17.36
CA LEU A 408 14.12 3.66 16.07
C LEU A 408 13.86 5.05 15.49
N LEU A 409 14.93 5.67 15.00
CA LEU A 409 14.97 6.96 14.33
C LEU A 409 16.23 7.07 13.45
N THR A 410 16.10 7.09 12.13
CA THR A 410 17.29 7.29 11.27
C THR A 410 17.86 8.71 11.40
N PRO A 411 19.13 8.93 11.02
CA PRO A 411 19.68 10.28 10.91
C PRO A 411 18.84 11.22 10.04
N GLU A 412 18.31 10.76 8.91
CA GLU A 412 17.45 11.56 8.03
C GLU A 412 16.12 11.90 8.69
N GLN A 413 15.51 10.93 9.39
CA GLN A 413 14.29 11.17 10.15
C GLN A 413 14.53 12.16 11.31
N ARG A 414 15.70 12.10 11.95
CA ARG A 414 16.10 13.08 12.97
C ARG A 414 16.17 14.49 12.38
N LEU A 415 16.77 14.66 11.20
CA LEU A 415 16.80 15.94 10.49
C LEU A 415 15.39 16.44 10.15
N LEU A 416 14.51 15.55 9.68
CA LEU A 416 13.12 15.90 9.39
C LEU A 416 12.34 16.29 10.65
N ALA A 417 12.56 15.59 11.77
CA ALA A 417 11.97 15.95 13.06
C ALA A 417 12.42 17.35 13.49
N TRP A 418 13.72 17.66 13.42
CA TRP A 418 14.22 19.00 13.71
C TRP A 418 13.61 20.06 12.79
N LYS A 419 13.52 19.80 11.49
CA LYS A 419 13.02 20.77 10.50
C LYS A 419 11.50 21.03 10.62
N TYR A 420 10.73 19.97 10.83
CA TYR A 420 9.27 20.01 10.70
C TYR A 420 8.51 19.75 12.01
N GLY A 421 9.15 19.21 13.03
CA GLY A 421 8.57 18.94 14.35
C GLY A 421 8.99 19.93 15.44
N HIS A 422 10.23 20.42 15.41
CA HIS A 422 10.73 21.35 16.43
C HIS A 422 9.91 22.65 16.41
N LYS A 423 9.40 23.06 17.58
CA LYS A 423 8.49 24.20 17.79
C LYS A 423 7.20 24.17 16.93
N LYS A 424 6.86 23.00 16.37
CA LYS A 424 5.75 22.80 15.42
C LYS A 424 4.79 21.71 15.92
N GLN A 425 4.00 21.16 15.00
CA GLN A 425 3.05 20.07 15.27
C GLN A 425 3.68 18.70 15.10
N MET A 426 3.44 17.82 16.07
CA MET A 426 3.75 16.40 15.97
C MET A 426 2.47 15.56 16.11
N LEU A 427 2.33 14.53 15.30
CA LEU A 427 1.28 13.53 15.39
C LEU A 427 1.81 12.30 16.13
N MET A 428 0.99 11.73 17.00
CA MET A 428 1.28 10.47 17.68
C MET A 428 0.07 9.55 17.56
N ASP A 429 0.30 8.27 17.31
CA ASP A 429 -0.73 7.24 17.36
C ASP A 429 -0.11 5.91 17.77
N LEU A 430 -0.86 5.15 18.57
CA LEU A 430 -0.54 3.80 19.00
C LEU A 430 -1.30 2.80 18.16
N THR A 431 -0.56 2.00 17.41
CA THR A 431 -1.14 1.04 16.50
C THR A 431 -1.00 -0.39 17.00
N PHE A 432 -2.10 -1.15 16.94
CA PHE A 432 -2.15 -2.57 17.28
C PHE A 432 -2.10 -3.43 16.00
N GLY A 433 -1.57 -4.65 16.09
CA GLY A 433 -1.56 -5.58 14.94
C GLY A 433 -0.30 -6.42 14.81
N VAL A 434 0.64 -6.29 15.74
CA VAL A 434 1.80 -7.17 15.91
C VAL A 434 1.77 -7.75 17.32
N CYS A 435 2.58 -8.78 17.62
CA CYS A 435 2.70 -9.32 18.99
C CYS A 435 3.26 -8.29 20.02
N ALA A 436 3.55 -7.07 19.56
CA ALA A 436 4.02 -5.93 20.32
C ALA A 436 3.12 -4.70 20.04
N LEU A 437 3.37 -3.62 20.78
CA LEU A 437 2.74 -2.32 20.61
C LEU A 437 3.70 -1.40 19.87
N LEU A 438 3.21 -0.67 18.88
CA LEU A 438 3.99 0.29 18.11
C LEU A 438 3.38 1.69 18.26
N ALA A 439 4.11 2.61 18.88
CA ALA A 439 3.81 4.04 18.80
C ALA A 439 4.61 4.67 17.66
N ILE A 440 3.94 5.47 16.85
CA ILE A 440 4.58 6.19 15.74
C ILE A 440 4.50 7.68 16.01
N LEU A 441 5.63 8.36 15.89
CA LEU A 441 5.70 9.81 15.82
C LEU A 441 5.79 10.24 14.37
N MET A 442 5.02 11.25 13.99
CA MET A 442 4.98 11.75 12.63
C MET A 442 4.95 13.28 12.62
N VAL A 443 5.69 13.90 11.73
CA VAL A 443 5.66 15.36 11.48
C VAL A 443 5.10 15.64 10.10
N LEU A 444 4.67 16.87 9.87
CA LEU A 444 4.12 17.32 8.60
C LEU A 444 5.06 18.35 7.99
N ASP A 445 5.39 18.19 6.72
CA ASP A 445 6.10 19.24 5.99
C ASP A 445 5.17 20.42 5.63
N ASP A 446 5.74 21.42 4.96
CA ASP A 446 5.02 22.62 4.55
C ASP A 446 3.90 22.34 3.52
N GLN A 447 3.91 21.14 2.89
CA GLN A 447 2.89 20.67 1.95
C GLN A 447 1.86 19.72 2.61
N GLN A 448 1.86 19.62 3.94
CA GLN A 448 0.99 18.71 4.71
C GLN A 448 1.26 17.22 4.44
N LYS A 449 2.44 16.87 3.96
CA LYS A 449 2.88 15.48 3.79
C LYS A 449 3.46 14.96 5.10
N GLY A 450 2.97 13.80 5.54
CA GLY A 450 3.42 13.14 6.76
C GLY A 450 4.72 12.35 6.59
N PHE A 451 5.65 12.55 7.52
CA PHE A 451 6.89 11.79 7.63
C PHE A 451 6.99 11.14 8.99
N PRO A 452 7.11 9.80 9.07
CA PRO A 452 7.37 9.15 10.35
C PRO A 452 8.78 9.52 10.83
N VAL A 453 8.86 9.97 12.07
CA VAL A 453 10.09 10.42 12.73
C VAL A 453 10.29 9.79 14.10
N GLY A 454 9.80 8.56 14.26
CA GLY A 454 10.01 7.81 15.48
C GLY A 454 9.13 6.58 15.50
N PHE A 455 9.74 5.43 15.77
CA PHE A 455 9.05 4.17 15.97
C PHE A 455 9.43 3.64 17.35
N MET A 456 8.45 3.55 18.25
CA MET A 456 8.64 3.01 19.60
C MET A 456 7.91 1.68 19.67
N LEU A 457 8.67 0.60 19.65
CA LEU A 457 8.14 -0.75 19.67
C LEU A 457 8.42 -1.38 21.03
N PHE A 458 7.40 -1.94 21.66
CA PHE A 458 7.54 -2.54 22.99
C PHE A 458 6.53 -3.66 23.24
N THR A 459 6.89 -4.64 24.07
CA THR A 459 6.02 -5.80 24.35
C THR A 459 5.09 -5.57 25.53
N ALA A 460 4.06 -6.41 25.62
CA ALA A 460 3.35 -6.62 26.87
C ALA A 460 4.31 -7.22 27.93
N LYS A 461 3.97 -7.07 29.21
CA LYS A 461 4.52 -7.85 30.31
C LYS A 461 4.12 -9.31 30.10
N LYS A 462 4.94 -10.23 30.60
CA LYS A 462 4.73 -11.68 30.45
C LYS A 462 3.42 -12.17 31.07
N ASP A 463 2.95 -11.53 32.14
CA ASP A 463 1.72 -11.84 32.87
C ASP A 463 0.48 -11.08 32.37
N ALA A 464 0.63 -10.27 31.32
CA ALA A 464 -0.47 -9.50 30.75
C ALA A 464 -1.53 -10.40 30.09
N LYS A 465 -2.78 -10.27 30.53
CA LYS A 465 -3.93 -10.98 29.92
C LYS A 465 -4.25 -10.50 28.50
N ALA A 466 -3.88 -9.26 28.17
CA ALA A 466 -4.13 -8.68 26.86
C ALA A 466 -3.08 -7.62 26.52
N VAL A 467 -2.40 -7.80 25.38
CA VAL A 467 -1.32 -6.90 24.89
C VAL A 467 -1.79 -5.44 24.82
N HIS A 468 -3.00 -5.21 24.28
CA HIS A 468 -3.53 -3.86 24.10
C HIS A 468 -3.87 -3.13 25.40
N ALA A 469 -4.09 -3.86 26.50
CA ALA A 469 -4.48 -3.28 27.78
C ALA A 469 -3.28 -2.89 28.65
N ASP A 470 -2.11 -3.45 28.34
CA ASP A 470 -1.01 -3.61 29.29
C ASP A 470 0.06 -2.51 29.24
N TYR A 471 -0.04 -1.55 28.32
CA TYR A 471 0.75 -0.32 28.42
C TYR A 471 0.08 0.68 29.37
N ASN A 472 0.90 1.42 30.11
CA ASN A 472 0.45 2.45 31.04
C ASN A 472 0.99 3.82 30.61
N LYS A 473 0.63 4.85 31.37
CA LYS A 473 0.97 6.23 31.06
C LYS A 473 2.45 6.52 31.36
N GLU A 474 3.03 5.82 32.33
CA GLU A 474 4.44 5.91 32.74
C GLU A 474 5.37 5.38 31.66
N LEU A 475 5.05 4.22 31.08
CA LEU A 475 5.82 3.61 29.99
C LEU A 475 5.86 4.52 28.77
N LEU A 476 4.72 5.10 28.36
CA LEU A 476 4.71 6.03 27.23
C LEU A 476 5.49 7.31 27.53
N ALA A 477 5.41 7.82 28.76
CA ALA A 477 6.20 8.97 29.17
C ALA A 477 7.71 8.68 29.11
N ASP A 478 8.15 7.52 29.60
CA ASP A 478 9.55 7.08 29.55
C ASP A 478 10.07 6.90 28.11
N LEU A 479 9.28 6.24 27.25
CA LEU A 479 9.65 6.05 25.85
C LEU A 479 9.75 7.38 25.09
N LEU A 480 8.81 8.30 25.32
CA LEU A 480 8.86 9.65 24.74
C LEU A 480 10.05 10.45 25.27
N GLN A 481 10.42 10.29 26.55
CA GLN A 481 11.57 10.96 27.15
C GLN A 481 12.87 10.48 26.51
N LYS A 482 13.06 9.17 26.40
CA LYS A 482 14.22 8.56 25.73
C LYS A 482 14.32 8.99 24.27
N TRP A 483 13.19 9.06 23.56
CA TRP A 483 13.18 9.58 22.19
C TRP A 483 13.58 11.06 22.13
N LYS A 484 13.02 11.89 23.02
CA LYS A 484 13.34 13.33 23.10
C LYS A 484 14.80 13.58 23.45
N GLU A 485 15.37 12.81 24.37
CA GLU A 485 16.80 12.86 24.70
C GLU A 485 17.67 12.43 23.52
N GLY A 486 17.26 11.36 22.82
CA GLY A 486 17.94 10.87 21.61
C GLY A 486 17.90 11.84 20.42
N MET A 487 17.02 12.85 20.44
CA MET A 487 17.05 13.95 19.46
C MET A 487 18.26 14.89 19.66
N GLY A 488 18.83 14.91 20.86
CA GLY A 488 19.97 15.74 21.23
C GLY A 488 19.66 17.24 21.25
N LYS A 489 20.68 18.04 20.91
CA LYS A 489 20.58 19.49 20.73
C LYS A 489 20.89 19.87 19.29
N ASN A 490 20.31 20.97 18.81
CA ASN A 490 20.69 21.54 17.51
C ASN A 490 22.01 22.34 17.61
N GLU A 491 22.44 22.92 16.49
CA GLU A 491 23.66 23.74 16.41
C GLU A 491 23.63 24.97 17.34
N GLU A 492 22.43 25.48 17.65
CA GLU A 492 22.19 26.61 18.56
C GLU A 492 22.16 26.17 20.05
N GLY A 493 22.33 24.88 20.33
CA GLY A 493 22.30 24.33 21.68
C GLY A 493 20.90 24.18 22.28
N GLU A 494 19.85 24.38 21.47
CA GLU A 494 18.45 24.19 21.86
C GLU A 494 18.11 22.71 21.98
N SER A 495 17.27 22.36 22.95
CA SER A 495 16.70 21.02 23.08
C SER A 495 15.43 20.88 22.25
N PHE A 496 15.16 19.66 21.76
CA PHE A 496 13.99 19.41 20.94
C PHE A 496 12.67 19.68 21.68
N ASP A 497 11.87 20.61 21.19
CA ASP A 497 10.61 21.04 21.78
C ASP A 497 9.44 20.89 20.79
N VAL A 498 8.27 20.46 21.28
CA VAL A 498 7.05 20.30 20.50
C VAL A 498 5.99 21.21 21.09
N LYS A 499 5.47 22.14 20.29
CA LYS A 499 4.50 23.14 20.76
C LYS A 499 3.05 22.70 20.60
N VAL A 500 2.78 21.87 19.59
CA VAL A 500 1.45 21.28 19.36
C VAL A 500 1.61 19.78 19.15
N ALA A 501 0.80 18.97 19.83
CA ALA A 501 0.76 17.54 19.56
C ALA A 501 -0.67 17.07 19.30
N ALA A 502 -0.88 16.29 18.25
CA ALA A 502 -2.18 15.68 17.94
C ALA A 502 -2.10 14.16 18.13
N THR A 503 -3.07 13.63 18.87
CA THR A 503 -3.13 12.20 19.23
C THR A 503 -4.57 11.73 19.26
N ASP A 504 -4.77 10.43 19.46
CA ASP A 504 -6.10 9.87 19.61
C ASP A 504 -6.79 10.29 20.92
N ASN A 505 -8.04 9.89 21.12
CA ASN A 505 -8.77 10.15 22.36
C ASN A 505 -8.32 9.23 23.52
N ASN A 506 -7.00 9.08 23.67
CA ASN A 506 -6.34 8.22 24.63
C ASN A 506 -5.75 9.05 25.78
N THR A 507 -6.14 8.74 27.01
CA THR A 507 -5.62 9.44 28.19
C THR A 507 -4.15 9.15 28.47
N ARG A 508 -3.65 7.96 28.07
CA ARG A 508 -2.26 7.54 28.30
C ARG A 508 -1.29 8.28 27.38
N GLU A 509 -1.62 8.39 26.09
CA GLU A 509 -0.83 9.15 25.11
C GLU A 509 -0.73 10.62 25.50
N ARG A 510 -1.88 11.23 25.85
CA ARG A 510 -1.92 12.62 26.31
C ARG A 510 -1.07 12.87 27.55
N PHE A 511 -1.08 11.92 28.49
CA PHE A 511 -0.21 12.00 29.66
C PHE A 511 1.27 11.94 29.26
N GLY A 512 1.65 10.98 28.42
CA GLY A 512 3.03 10.84 27.93
C GLY A 512 3.53 12.12 27.25
N LEU A 513 2.71 12.71 26.36
CA LEU A 513 3.04 13.95 25.66
C LEU A 513 3.18 15.13 26.64
N ARG A 514 2.23 15.33 27.56
CA ARG A 514 2.32 16.42 28.56
C ARG A 514 3.47 16.27 29.53
N GLN A 515 3.82 15.04 29.92
CA GLN A 515 4.95 14.80 30.82
C GLN A 515 6.27 15.23 30.17
N ASN A 516 6.41 15.02 28.86
CA ASN A 516 7.62 15.32 28.10
C ASN A 516 7.68 16.75 27.58
N TRP A 517 6.52 17.36 27.32
CA TRP A 517 6.38 18.75 26.89
C TRP A 517 5.25 19.40 27.70
N PRO A 518 5.53 19.94 28.90
CA PRO A 518 4.49 20.48 29.79
C PRO A 518 3.64 21.60 29.18
N GLU A 519 4.23 22.37 28.27
CA GLU A 519 3.57 23.49 27.58
C GLU A 519 2.86 23.08 26.28
N VAL A 520 2.86 21.80 25.91
CA VAL A 520 2.31 21.36 24.63
C VAL A 520 0.79 21.59 24.57
N LEU A 521 0.34 22.24 23.50
CA LEU A 521 -1.08 22.27 23.18
C LEU A 521 -1.48 20.92 22.60
N LEU A 522 -2.22 20.15 23.39
CA LEU A 522 -2.75 18.85 22.95
C LEU A 522 -4.02 19.01 22.13
N LEU A 523 -3.99 18.50 20.91
CA LEU A 523 -5.15 18.30 20.06
C LEU A 523 -5.54 16.82 20.04
N LEU A 524 -6.84 16.55 19.99
CA LEU A 524 -7.42 15.25 19.76
C LEU A 524 -7.81 15.12 18.30
N CYS A 525 -7.56 13.94 17.72
CA CYS A 525 -8.05 13.62 16.40
C CYS A 525 -9.59 13.73 16.35
N ILE A 526 -10.10 14.64 15.51
CA ILE A 526 -11.54 14.90 15.40
C ILE A 526 -12.30 13.69 14.86
N PHE A 527 -11.64 12.82 14.09
CA PHE A 527 -12.22 11.57 13.62
C PHE A 527 -12.50 10.61 14.80
N HIS A 528 -11.52 10.42 15.69
CA HIS A 528 -11.68 9.57 16.87
C HIS A 528 -12.65 10.16 17.90
N VAL A 529 -12.69 11.49 18.06
CA VAL A 529 -13.70 12.16 18.88
C VAL A 529 -15.11 11.92 18.31
N TRP A 530 -15.29 12.14 17.00
CA TRP A 530 -16.56 11.85 16.33
C TRP A 530 -16.97 10.39 16.44
N GLN A 531 -16.03 9.45 16.28
CA GLN A 531 -16.28 8.03 16.45
C GLN A 531 -16.74 7.69 17.87
N ALA A 532 -16.08 8.25 18.90
CA ALA A 532 -16.49 8.07 20.29
C ALA A 532 -17.91 8.60 20.53
N TRP A 533 -18.25 9.78 20.02
CA TRP A 533 -19.59 10.34 20.14
C TRP A 533 -20.64 9.55 19.36
N ARG A 534 -20.31 9.07 18.16
CA ARG A 534 -21.19 8.19 17.36
C ARG A 534 -21.49 6.89 18.10
N ASN A 535 -20.50 6.31 18.76
CA ASN A 535 -20.66 5.13 19.60
C ASN A 535 -21.51 5.44 20.83
N GLY A 536 -21.32 6.60 21.46
CA GLY A 536 -22.19 7.14 22.51
C GLY A 536 -23.64 7.23 22.05
N LEU A 537 -23.90 7.88 20.91
CA LEU A 537 -25.25 7.96 20.32
C LEU A 537 -25.86 6.57 20.12
N ASN A 538 -25.11 5.63 19.55
CA ASN A 538 -25.59 4.25 19.34
C ASN A 538 -25.94 3.55 20.65
N LYS A 539 -25.13 3.74 21.70
CA LYS A 539 -25.31 3.15 23.03
C LYS A 539 -26.55 3.71 23.72
N TYR A 540 -26.63 5.03 23.87
CA TYR A 540 -27.66 5.68 24.68
C TYR A 540 -29.03 5.76 23.98
N LEU A 541 -29.06 5.87 22.64
CA LEU A 541 -30.32 5.91 21.89
C LEU A 541 -30.92 4.50 21.61
N ARG A 542 -30.26 3.42 22.05
CA ARG A 542 -30.74 2.04 21.86
C ARG A 542 -32.11 1.80 22.50
N ALA A 543 -32.45 2.54 23.56
CA ALA A 543 -33.73 2.45 24.26
C ALA A 543 -34.95 2.93 23.44
N ILE A 544 -34.75 3.81 22.46
CA ILE A 544 -35.81 4.26 21.54
C ILE A 544 -36.00 3.18 20.48
N PRO A 545 -37.19 2.69 20.12
CA PRO A 545 -37.35 1.70 19.05
C PRO A 545 -36.69 2.11 17.71
N LYS A 546 -36.22 1.13 16.93
CA LYS A 546 -35.69 1.41 15.57
C LYS A 546 -36.83 1.99 14.72
N GLY A 547 -36.61 3.15 14.11
CA GLY A 547 -37.66 3.82 13.34
C GLY A 547 -37.44 5.32 13.17
N PRO A 548 -38.46 6.05 12.69
CA PRO A 548 -38.38 7.50 12.48
C PRO A 548 -38.06 8.26 13.78
N ASP A 549 -38.60 7.81 14.92
CA ASP A 549 -38.37 8.45 16.22
C ASP A 549 -36.91 8.46 16.66
N ARG A 550 -36.23 7.31 16.57
CA ARG A 550 -34.79 7.22 16.87
C ARG A 550 -33.98 8.01 15.85
N ARG A 551 -34.36 7.97 14.57
CA ARG A 551 -33.68 8.69 13.49
C ARG A 551 -33.74 10.20 13.71
N SER A 552 -34.90 10.74 14.10
CA SER A 552 -35.09 12.16 14.38
C SER A 552 -34.15 12.65 15.49
N VAL A 553 -34.16 12.00 16.65
CA VAL A 553 -33.28 12.35 17.78
C VAL A 553 -31.82 12.22 17.40
N ARG A 554 -31.43 11.14 16.72
CA ARG A 554 -30.06 10.92 16.27
C ARG A 554 -29.60 12.03 15.31
N THR A 555 -30.42 12.39 14.32
CA THR A 555 -30.07 13.43 13.34
C THR A 555 -29.92 14.78 14.00
N ARG A 556 -30.81 15.13 14.94
CA ARG A 556 -30.71 16.38 15.70
C ARG A 556 -29.41 16.45 16.50
N LEU A 557 -29.12 15.44 17.32
CA LEU A 557 -27.89 15.38 18.12
C LEU A 557 -26.64 15.35 17.22
N ALA A 558 -26.66 14.60 16.12
CA ALA A 558 -25.54 14.57 15.17
C ALA A 558 -25.24 15.96 14.57
N LYS A 559 -26.28 16.73 14.19
CA LYS A 559 -26.11 18.12 13.71
C LYS A 559 -25.49 19.00 14.78
N PHE A 560 -25.98 18.93 16.02
CA PHE A 560 -25.43 19.66 17.15
C PHE A 560 -23.94 19.35 17.39
N LEU A 561 -23.57 18.07 17.38
CA LEU A 561 -22.18 17.64 17.55
C LEU A 561 -21.27 18.12 16.41
N MET A 562 -21.75 18.12 15.16
CA MET A 562 -20.98 18.64 14.02
C MET A 562 -20.75 20.14 14.13
N ARG A 563 -21.78 20.89 14.59
CA ARG A 563 -21.66 22.32 14.88
C ARG A 563 -20.63 22.58 15.98
N LEU A 564 -20.63 21.80 17.06
CA LEU A 564 -19.59 21.89 18.11
C LEU A 564 -18.17 21.64 17.57
N LEU A 565 -17.99 20.68 16.66
CA LEU A 565 -16.67 20.33 16.12
C LEU A 565 -16.13 21.34 15.12
N LYS A 566 -17.00 21.93 14.29
CA LYS A 566 -16.60 22.64 13.08
C LYS A 566 -16.88 24.15 13.10
N GLU A 567 -17.86 24.60 13.86
CA GLU A 567 -18.37 25.97 13.74
C GLU A 567 -18.13 26.77 15.02
N ILE A 568 -18.39 26.17 16.19
CA ILE A 568 -18.27 26.89 17.47
C ILE A 568 -16.81 26.95 17.91
N ASP A 569 -16.29 28.15 18.08
CA ASP A 569 -14.93 28.46 18.50
C ASP A 569 -14.84 29.34 19.76
N ILE A 570 -15.98 29.63 20.39
CA ILE A 570 -16.08 30.29 21.69
C ILE A 570 -16.64 29.28 22.70
N TYR A 571 -16.00 29.15 23.86
CA TYR A 571 -16.35 28.11 24.85
C TYR A 571 -17.74 28.34 25.45
N GLU A 572 -18.05 29.60 25.78
CA GLU A 572 -19.33 30.02 26.34
C GLU A 572 -20.47 29.67 25.38
N ASP A 573 -20.27 29.86 24.07
CA ASP A 573 -21.23 29.48 23.04
C ASP A 573 -21.43 27.97 22.95
N ALA A 574 -20.36 27.18 23.13
CA ALA A 574 -20.45 25.72 23.17
C ALA A 574 -21.27 25.25 24.39
N ILE A 575 -21.03 25.85 25.55
CA ILE A 575 -21.78 25.58 26.79
C ILE A 575 -23.24 26.01 26.66
N ASN A 576 -23.51 27.17 26.06
CA ASN A 576 -24.87 27.66 25.82
C ASN A 576 -25.61 26.75 24.83
N ALA A 577 -24.98 26.37 23.72
CA ALA A 577 -25.56 25.43 22.76
C ALA A 577 -25.89 24.07 23.40
N TYR A 578 -25.00 23.56 24.28
CA TYR A 578 -25.25 22.36 25.08
C TYR A 578 -26.46 22.52 26.01
N LYS A 579 -26.53 23.62 26.77
CA LYS A 579 -27.65 23.90 27.68
C LYS A 579 -28.98 23.98 26.93
N THR A 580 -29.00 24.61 25.76
CA THR A 580 -30.18 24.68 24.90
C THR A 580 -30.68 23.30 24.50
N GLU A 581 -29.81 22.42 24.00
CA GLU A 581 -30.19 21.04 23.67
C GLU A 581 -30.69 20.27 24.90
N LEU A 582 -30.03 20.44 26.05
CA LEU A 582 -30.44 19.79 27.30
C LEU A 582 -31.84 20.24 27.74
N GLU A 583 -32.14 21.53 27.70
CA GLU A 583 -33.45 22.07 28.07
C GLU A 583 -34.54 21.65 27.07
N ASP A 584 -34.24 21.59 25.78
CA ASP A 584 -35.20 21.12 24.77
C ASP A 584 -35.58 19.65 24.98
N PHE A 585 -34.61 18.78 25.28
CA PHE A 585 -34.93 17.39 25.61
C PHE A 585 -35.62 17.25 26.97
N LYS A 586 -35.33 18.11 27.96
CA LYS A 586 -36.12 18.15 29.22
C LYS A 586 -37.57 18.54 28.96
N LYS A 587 -37.82 19.56 28.12
CA LYS A 587 -39.17 19.97 27.70
C LYS A 587 -39.89 18.83 26.98
N LEU A 588 -39.21 18.13 26.05
CA LEU A 588 -39.77 16.97 25.37
C LEU A 588 -40.24 15.87 26.34
N GLY A 589 -39.53 15.68 27.45
CA GLY A 589 -39.87 14.69 28.48
C GLY A 589 -41.14 15.02 29.27
N ARG A 590 -41.61 16.28 29.23
CA ARG A 590 -42.87 16.71 29.86
C ARG A 590 -44.09 16.39 28.99
N THR A 591 -43.89 16.05 27.72
CA THR A 591 -44.97 15.64 26.81
C THR A 591 -45.64 14.34 27.29
N ARG A 592 -46.95 14.22 27.06
CA ARG A 592 -47.75 13.07 27.54
C ARG A 592 -47.40 11.74 26.84
N THR A 593 -46.81 11.76 25.65
CA THR A 593 -46.55 10.54 24.87
C THR A 593 -45.39 9.71 25.44
N ALA A 594 -45.57 8.39 25.50
CA ALA A 594 -44.54 7.47 26.00
C ALA A 594 -43.24 7.51 25.18
N ILE A 595 -43.37 7.71 23.85
CA ILE A 595 -42.22 7.82 22.95
C ILE A 595 -41.41 9.09 23.22
N ALA A 596 -42.04 10.25 23.45
CA ALA A 596 -41.34 11.49 23.75
C ALA A 596 -40.56 11.41 25.08
N LYS A 597 -41.15 10.77 26.11
CA LYS A 597 -40.46 10.50 27.38
C LYS A 597 -39.23 9.62 27.18
N THR A 598 -39.35 8.59 26.33
CA THR A 598 -38.23 7.68 26.01
C THR A 598 -37.13 8.42 25.24
N GLN A 599 -37.50 9.22 24.24
CA GLN A 599 -36.59 10.06 23.47
C GLN A 599 -35.83 11.04 24.38
N SER A 600 -36.55 11.76 25.24
CA SER A 600 -35.99 12.68 26.23
C SER A 600 -34.98 11.98 27.14
N LYS A 601 -35.37 10.89 27.79
CA LYS A 601 -34.50 10.13 28.70
C LYS A 601 -33.22 9.66 28.00
N ALA A 602 -33.33 9.10 26.80
CA ALA A 602 -32.19 8.61 26.03
C ALA A 602 -31.25 9.75 25.56
N ALA A 603 -31.81 10.86 25.10
CA ALA A 603 -31.04 12.03 24.67
C ALA A 603 -30.32 12.71 25.84
N ILE A 604 -31.00 12.89 26.98
CA ILE A 604 -30.40 13.43 28.21
C ILE A 604 -29.25 12.54 28.67
N ALA A 605 -29.41 11.21 28.67
CA ALA A 605 -28.33 10.29 29.02
C ALA A 605 -27.10 10.44 28.10
N PHE A 606 -27.32 10.66 26.81
CA PHE A 606 -26.23 10.98 25.88
C PHE A 606 -25.59 12.35 26.19
N LEU A 607 -26.38 13.39 26.47
CA LEU A 607 -25.86 14.72 26.81
C LEU A 607 -25.09 14.72 28.14
N THR A 608 -25.47 13.90 29.11
CA THR A 608 -24.67 13.68 30.34
C THR A 608 -23.32 13.05 30.00
N TYR A 609 -23.27 12.08 29.09
CA TYR A 609 -22.01 11.52 28.59
C TYR A 609 -21.16 12.59 27.87
N LEU A 610 -21.76 13.39 26.99
CA LEU A 610 -21.09 14.45 26.25
C LEU A 610 -20.52 15.54 27.18
N GLN A 611 -21.17 15.80 28.32
CA GLN A 611 -20.71 16.78 29.30
C GLN A 611 -19.25 16.55 29.72
N GLY A 612 -18.78 15.29 29.75
CA GLY A 612 -17.37 14.99 30.04
C GLY A 612 -16.36 15.64 29.08
N TYR A 613 -16.75 15.89 27.83
CA TYR A 613 -15.93 16.58 26.83
C TYR A 613 -15.99 18.10 26.94
N LEU A 614 -17.03 18.63 27.59
CA LEU A 614 -17.30 20.06 27.74
C LEU A 614 -17.03 20.58 29.16
N LYS A 615 -16.76 19.69 30.13
CA LYS A 615 -16.64 20.06 31.54
C LYS A 615 -15.43 20.96 31.81
N ALA A 616 -14.33 20.73 31.10
CA ALA A 616 -13.09 21.47 31.23
C ALA A 616 -12.79 22.22 29.92
N HIS A 617 -12.40 23.49 30.03
CA HIS A 617 -12.09 24.34 28.89
C HIS A 617 -10.96 23.72 28.04
N GLU A 618 -9.92 23.19 28.68
CA GLU A 618 -8.76 22.56 28.02
C GLU A 618 -9.18 21.30 27.26
N MET A 619 -10.14 20.53 27.80
CA MET A 619 -10.66 19.36 27.12
C MET A 619 -11.46 19.78 25.88
N TRP A 620 -12.33 20.78 25.98
CA TRP A 620 -13.05 21.31 24.82
C TRP A 620 -12.10 21.85 23.75
N GLN A 621 -11.12 22.64 24.18
CA GLN A 621 -10.12 23.23 23.30
C GLN A 621 -9.36 22.14 22.52
N SER A 622 -9.06 20.99 23.14
CA SER A 622 -8.32 19.92 22.46
C SER A 622 -8.98 19.37 21.19
N TRP A 623 -10.29 19.50 20.98
CA TRP A 623 -10.95 19.00 19.77
C TRP A 623 -11.73 20.06 18.98
N SER A 624 -11.93 21.25 19.55
CA SER A 624 -12.71 22.32 18.95
C SER A 624 -11.98 23.08 17.84
N LEU A 625 -12.71 23.94 17.13
CA LEU A 625 -12.10 24.89 16.19
C LEU A 625 -11.19 25.90 16.91
N ALA A 626 -11.51 26.25 18.16
CA ALA A 626 -10.72 27.16 18.98
C ALA A 626 -9.31 26.61 19.26
N GLY A 627 -9.19 25.32 19.58
CA GLY A 627 -7.88 24.69 19.72
C GLY A 627 -7.07 24.70 18.44
N ALA A 628 -7.71 24.47 17.29
CA ALA A 628 -7.04 24.56 16.00
C ALA A 628 -6.57 26.00 15.71
N LYS A 629 -7.38 27.02 16.05
CA LYS A 629 -6.97 28.43 15.95
C LYS A 629 -5.78 28.75 16.86
N LYS A 630 -5.80 28.28 18.11
CA LYS A 630 -4.69 28.46 19.05
C LYS A 630 -3.42 27.75 18.57
N ALA A 631 -3.54 26.54 18.03
CA ALA A 631 -2.42 25.81 17.45
C ALA A 631 -1.81 26.54 16.25
N ALA A 632 -2.65 27.09 15.38
CA ALA A 632 -2.25 27.89 14.23
C ALA A 632 -1.46 29.13 14.65
N GLU A 633 -1.96 29.85 15.68
CA GLU A 633 -1.29 30.99 16.29
C GLU A 633 0.08 30.63 16.86
N ILE A 634 0.16 29.55 17.66
CA ILE A 634 1.41 29.07 18.28
C ILE A 634 2.48 28.75 17.23
N MET A 635 2.08 28.14 16.10
CA MET A 635 3.00 27.72 15.05
C MET A 635 3.25 28.77 13.96
N GLY A 636 2.49 29.87 13.95
CA GLY A 636 2.57 30.89 12.91
C GLY A 636 2.12 30.40 11.52
N ILE A 637 1.13 29.50 11.45
CA ILE A 637 0.62 28.94 10.18
C ILE A 637 -0.89 29.19 10.01
N PRO A 638 -1.45 29.09 8.78
CA PRO A 638 -2.90 29.13 8.58
C PRO A 638 -3.63 27.99 9.33
N VAL A 639 -4.84 28.27 9.85
CA VAL A 639 -5.67 27.26 10.54
C VAL A 639 -5.94 26.03 9.68
N SER A 640 -6.03 26.20 8.35
CA SER A 640 -6.19 25.12 7.37
C SER A 640 -5.00 24.17 7.28
N HIS A 641 -3.82 24.58 7.77
CA HIS A 641 -2.60 23.78 7.81
C HIS A 641 -2.37 23.10 9.17
N VAL A 642 -3.26 23.31 10.14
CA VAL A 642 -3.23 22.55 11.40
C VAL A 642 -3.89 21.20 11.17
N ALA A 643 -3.14 20.12 11.32
CA ALA A 643 -3.71 18.79 11.22
C ALA A 643 -4.63 18.51 12.41
N ARG A 644 -5.92 18.41 12.12
CA ARG A 644 -6.97 18.05 13.10
C ARG A 644 -7.34 16.57 13.05
N THR A 645 -6.82 15.84 12.07
CA THR A 645 -7.00 14.39 11.93
C THR A 645 -5.64 13.71 11.88
N THR A 646 -5.61 12.45 12.31
CA THR A 646 -4.47 11.54 12.17
C THR A 646 -4.51 10.80 10.84
N ASN A 647 -5.24 11.27 9.82
CA ASN A 647 -5.46 10.53 8.56
C ASN A 647 -4.15 10.12 7.86
N THR A 648 -3.12 10.98 7.88
CA THR A 648 -1.80 10.66 7.32
C THR A 648 -1.15 9.50 8.07
N LEU A 649 -1.23 9.51 9.39
CA LEU A 649 -0.72 8.46 10.26
C LEU A 649 -1.57 7.18 10.16
N GLU A 650 -2.89 7.28 10.15
CA GLU A 650 -3.81 6.15 9.93
C GLU A 650 -3.60 5.51 8.55
N SER A 651 -3.38 6.31 7.51
CA SER A 651 -3.04 5.80 6.17
C SER A 651 -1.71 5.06 6.18
N PHE A 652 -0.71 5.62 6.86
CA PHE A 652 0.59 4.95 7.07
C PHE A 652 0.40 3.64 7.84
N ASN A 653 -0.34 3.64 8.94
CA ASN A 653 -0.67 2.45 9.74
C ASN A 653 -1.43 1.41 8.92
N GLY A 654 -2.37 1.84 8.08
CA GLY A 654 -3.13 0.97 7.20
C GLY A 654 -2.23 0.29 6.16
N ARG A 655 -1.29 1.03 5.57
CA ARG A 655 -0.27 0.45 4.68
C ARG A 655 0.67 -0.49 5.43
N LEU A 656 1.20 -0.05 6.58
CA LEU A 656 2.05 -0.86 7.44
C LEU A 656 1.39 -2.20 7.79
N LYS A 657 0.11 -2.18 8.17
CA LYS A 657 -0.63 -3.41 8.50
C LYS A 657 -1.00 -4.24 7.27
N GLY A 658 -1.52 -3.58 6.22
CA GLY A 658 -2.14 -4.25 5.08
C GLY A 658 -1.16 -4.71 4.01
N VAL A 659 -0.04 -4.02 3.85
CA VAL A 659 0.97 -4.30 2.80
C VAL A 659 2.17 -5.03 3.38
N TYR A 660 2.69 -4.53 4.50
CA TYR A 660 3.93 -5.00 5.09
C TYR A 660 3.64 -6.17 6.05
N PHE A 661 2.92 -5.92 7.14
CA PHE A 661 2.66 -6.94 8.18
C PHE A 661 1.76 -8.09 7.74
N SER A 662 0.85 -7.88 6.79
CA SER A 662 -0.10 -8.90 6.34
C SER A 662 0.60 -10.15 5.80
N GLN A 663 1.77 -9.98 5.18
CA GLN A 663 2.55 -11.09 4.61
C GLN A 663 3.14 -12.01 5.69
N TYR A 664 3.28 -11.52 6.92
CA TYR A 664 3.84 -12.25 8.06
C TYR A 664 2.75 -12.75 9.03
N GLN A 665 1.47 -12.51 8.72
CA GLN A 665 0.36 -13.09 9.47
C GLN A 665 0.17 -14.55 9.04
N HIS A 666 0.39 -15.49 9.98
CA HIS A 666 0.20 -16.92 9.72
C HIS A 666 -1.03 -17.44 10.46
N SER A 667 -1.98 -18.01 9.70
CA SER A 667 -3.17 -18.68 10.25
C SER A 667 -3.98 -17.79 11.20
N GLY A 668 -4.12 -16.50 10.87
CA GLY A 668 -4.84 -15.51 11.70
C GLY A 668 -4.10 -15.07 12.96
N ARG A 669 -2.84 -15.51 13.16
CA ARG A 669 -1.99 -15.04 14.27
C ARG A 669 -1.24 -13.78 13.86
N LEU A 670 -1.04 -12.88 14.84
CA LEU A 670 -0.29 -11.64 14.66
C LEU A 670 1.19 -11.94 14.32
N PRO A 671 1.87 -11.08 13.54
CA PRO A 671 3.29 -11.22 13.25
C PRO A 671 4.12 -11.23 14.54
N ARG A 672 5.11 -12.13 14.61
CA ARG A 672 6.06 -12.19 15.71
C ARG A 672 6.88 -10.89 15.79
N THR A 673 7.45 -10.62 16.97
CA THR A 673 8.23 -9.40 17.25
C THR A 673 9.39 -9.19 16.27
N VAL A 674 10.10 -10.26 15.87
CA VAL A 674 11.26 -10.16 14.97
C VAL A 674 10.93 -9.74 13.54
N PRO A 675 9.97 -10.36 12.82
CA PRO A 675 9.54 -9.86 11.51
C PRO A 675 9.04 -8.41 11.56
N ALA A 676 8.32 -8.03 12.62
CA ALA A 676 7.86 -6.65 12.81
C ALA A 676 9.02 -5.66 13.07
N CYS A 677 10.04 -6.05 13.84
CA CYS A 677 11.26 -5.26 14.04
C CYS A 677 12.09 -5.18 12.76
N ILE A 678 12.24 -6.28 12.03
CA ILE A 678 12.99 -6.33 10.77
C ILE A 678 12.29 -5.53 9.71
N GLU A 679 10.96 -5.56 9.62
CA GLU A 679 10.23 -4.71 8.69
C GLU A 679 10.09 -3.27 9.13
N ALA A 680 10.00 -2.98 10.43
CA ALA A 680 10.14 -1.61 10.91
C ALA A 680 11.54 -1.08 10.54
N THR A 681 12.58 -1.88 10.78
CA THR A 681 13.96 -1.58 10.36
C THR A 681 14.05 -1.48 8.84
N VAL A 682 13.50 -2.40 8.05
CA VAL A 682 13.51 -2.36 6.59
C VAL A 682 12.69 -1.19 6.07
N THR A 683 11.54 -0.84 6.62
CA THR A 683 10.79 0.36 6.23
C THR A 683 11.56 1.65 6.59
N VAL A 684 12.37 1.60 7.65
CA VAL A 684 13.28 2.66 8.13
C VAL A 684 14.58 2.71 7.29
N THR A 685 15.05 1.59 6.72
CA THR A 685 16.38 1.47 6.05
C THR A 685 16.29 1.24 4.52
N VAL A 686 15.17 0.74 3.96
CA VAL A 686 14.98 0.29 2.56
C VAL A 686 14.53 1.42 1.62
N GLY A 687 15.09 2.61 1.85
CA GLY A 687 15.40 3.50 0.73
C GLY A 687 16.60 3.02 -0.10
N SER A 688 17.34 1.98 0.32
CA SER A 688 18.71 1.75 -0.21
C SER A 688 19.17 0.29 -0.43
N VAL A 689 18.37 -0.75 -0.23
CA VAL A 689 18.86 -2.17 -0.27
C VAL A 689 18.53 -2.91 -1.57
N VAL A 690 18.29 -2.21 -2.69
CA VAL A 690 18.06 -2.83 -4.01
C VAL A 690 19.37 -3.08 -4.79
N LEU A 691 20.53 -2.72 -4.23
CA LEU A 691 21.83 -2.70 -4.93
C LEU A 691 22.34 -4.04 -5.51
N PRO A 692 22.17 -5.22 -4.88
CA PRO A 692 22.72 -6.47 -5.44
C PRO A 692 21.99 -7.02 -6.66
N LEU A 693 20.75 -6.59 -6.93
CA LEU A 693 19.97 -7.03 -8.10
C LEU A 693 20.34 -6.27 -9.40
N PHE A 694 20.98 -5.11 -9.29
CA PHE A 694 21.21 -4.20 -10.43
C PHE A 694 22.42 -4.55 -11.31
N GLU A 695 23.42 -5.29 -10.80
CA GLU A 695 24.50 -5.82 -11.64
C GLU A 695 23.97 -6.79 -12.72
N VAL A 696 22.87 -7.50 -12.43
CA VAL A 696 22.25 -8.45 -13.37
C VAL A 696 21.50 -7.73 -14.52
N VAL A 697 20.92 -6.56 -14.25
CA VAL A 697 20.17 -5.74 -15.22
C VAL A 697 21.12 -5.02 -16.19
N THR A 698 22.29 -4.60 -15.73
CA THR A 698 23.28 -3.90 -16.56
C THR A 698 23.86 -4.80 -17.65
N VAL A 699 24.29 -6.03 -17.28
CA VAL A 699 24.81 -7.05 -18.21
C VAL A 699 23.76 -7.49 -19.24
N THR A 700 22.48 -7.28 -18.93
CA THR A 700 21.35 -7.63 -19.79
C THR A 700 21.14 -6.62 -20.91
N ILE A 701 21.26 -5.32 -20.62
CA ILE A 701 21.09 -4.26 -21.63
C ILE A 701 22.20 -4.35 -22.69
N GLU A 702 23.41 -4.78 -22.31
CA GLU A 702 24.52 -5.02 -23.24
C GLU A 702 24.27 -6.23 -24.15
N ALA A 703 23.76 -7.35 -23.61
CA ALA A 703 23.53 -8.58 -24.36
C ALA A 703 22.38 -8.49 -25.38
N VAL A 704 21.36 -7.66 -25.13
CA VAL A 704 20.25 -7.44 -26.07
C VAL A 704 20.65 -6.49 -27.20
N ALA A 705 21.54 -5.54 -26.94
CA ALA A 705 21.99 -4.58 -27.96
C ALA A 705 23.00 -5.18 -28.96
N LEU A 706 23.88 -6.09 -28.52
CA LEU A 706 24.84 -6.80 -29.38
C LEU A 706 24.21 -7.78 -30.38
N LYS A 707 22.90 -8.03 -30.27
CA LYS A 707 22.14 -8.87 -31.22
C LYS A 707 21.40 -8.07 -32.31
N LYS A 708 21.41 -6.73 -32.23
CA LYS A 708 20.75 -5.83 -33.19
C LYS A 708 21.70 -4.92 -33.98
N SER A 709 22.99 -4.88 -33.62
CA SER A 709 24.09 -4.47 -34.50
C SER A 709 24.69 -5.70 -35.16
#